data_AF-A0A7C4L2G9-F1
#
_entry.id   AF-A0A7C4L2G9-F1
#
_cell.length_a   1.000
_cell.length_b   1.000
_cell.length_c   1.000
_cell.angle_alpha   90.00
_cell.angle_beta   90.00
_cell.angle_gamma   90.00
#
_symmetry.space_group_name_H-M   'P 1'
#
loop_
_entity.id
_entity.type
_entity.pdbx_description
1 polymer ?
#
loop_
_entity_poly.entity_id
_entity_poly.type
_entity_poly.pdbx_seq_one_letter_code
_entity_poly.pdbx_strand_id
1 'polypeptide(L)'
;MILDMSSLIPALSFLIYIPFIIFGLWSKKERVSFSFIGYMGFMALWSFGSFMMHANAKILTPLIWNRVMLVGLLGGPFAIFSTLLYFSGTKKKRYRVFLYFGYLIYIYLLYLNFAGKIVTDAGFEGNQFYYQLGPGAPIAYSLSYFYLLLAIFLVFREIRTNTNRFLRQSLRLVVAGVIIMLAGVAANLYAPLGRYPVDLLAATINAIIIFFTVYKYRLVHYSAVVLKIFLTVLVAIFASVIFLIFFVPVFRLNDREPMGLLVLVALTLGTVSAIVLSPLRTATQTMLERLYGGKSFKYYQELRQFSSDLTSIVSLQDLAKLTVDNVISTFKLEWAFVLINDFNARTFRVIASSGLPFAEDTDQNGTFITVPRSEPFIQTYQLRTNQIRRPDAVDVQRTVPIRLAKGSENETVHASLVLPLKFKERLNGFIVLGPRLEKDYYNQFDLDILQFLTDQASVAVENAISFERLKQQQKRLQEANEELSLSRNKLEAFFDGIATPISIQDINYNIVTANYAARRYFEKPLEELIGAKCYKVYFNRDRPCAECLAQDCLHTRLPFTAEKQDDRTQLNFALNFYPIPVPSGSPASFIEFFQDITRQKTLQEELIQSEKLAGIGTLVSGIAHEINNPLGGILGTADLMLPETPEGSPLREYTEDIIRYAQSAAEVIRDLMTYSRKTRTTAEPVNIITILENSLKMAMRGIDFGTIVVRKQYDTVKDILVSPTEMQQVFLNLIVNAVQAMNGDGILTLSCRQEEDDIVVTVQDTGHGIEKENLDKIFNPFFTTKEPGAGTGLGLSIAHHIVTRAGGRILLDSQEGKGTTFTVILPAASQDKDRIHLVHARERRHYEDSFYLQRKVLVGEKGYQEETIRRKSDEIAFHILAYKGLQPIGTVTLHLSEEEGHVPIEENFSLASYLDGSMYAEIDRLAVVKEERGSLIPFSIMALAYLYARGRGAKKIFLDVFADEVKLIKMYEKLGFEIIGSYAKPLPCTVMMMDHVSRYEQEVSRMEHFVKPFFSRLVPKIDFSGEDLHYVMKAINEISAKFPRAESAGEGEQKAGSAAASE
;
A
#
# COMPACT_ATOMS: atom_id res chain seq x y z
N MET A 1 52.18 -81.11 40.51
CA MET A 1 51.69 -79.87 41.14
C MET A 1 50.81 -80.28 42.29
N ILE A 2 51.03 -79.76 43.50
CA ILE A 2 50.12 -79.97 44.63
C ILE A 2 48.91 -79.05 44.39
N LEU A 3 47.72 -79.63 44.47
CA LEU A 3 46.44 -78.92 44.35
C LEU A 3 45.61 -79.23 45.59
N ASP A 4 45.60 -78.25 46.47
CA ASP A 4 45.09 -78.24 47.84
C ASP A 4 44.56 -76.83 48.18
N MET A 5 44.06 -76.59 49.40
CA MET A 5 43.54 -75.27 49.76
C MET A 5 44.60 -74.18 49.91
N SER A 6 45.86 -74.52 50.27
CA SER A 6 46.95 -73.53 50.37
C SER A 6 47.41 -73.00 49.02
N SER A 7 47.32 -73.80 47.95
CA SER A 7 47.55 -73.37 46.57
C SER A 7 46.29 -72.78 45.90
N LEU A 8 45.09 -73.28 46.20
CA LEU A 8 43.84 -72.82 45.56
C LEU A 8 43.49 -71.36 45.90
N ILE A 9 43.62 -70.93 47.16
CA ILE A 9 43.26 -69.57 47.57
C ILE A 9 44.14 -68.51 46.88
N PRO A 10 45.48 -68.59 46.88
CA PRO A 10 46.33 -67.64 46.15
C PRO A 10 46.05 -67.63 44.64
N ALA A 11 45.71 -68.77 44.02
CA ALA A 11 45.32 -68.82 42.62
C ALA A 11 44.01 -68.07 42.36
N LEU A 12 42.97 -68.29 43.18
CA LEU A 12 41.69 -67.59 43.10
C LEU A 12 41.87 -66.07 43.30
N SER A 13 42.64 -65.67 44.31
CA SER A 13 43.01 -64.28 44.55
C SER A 13 43.68 -63.66 43.32
N PHE A 14 44.70 -64.30 42.75
CA PHE A 14 45.37 -63.83 41.53
C PHE A 14 44.41 -63.65 40.35
N LEU A 15 43.53 -64.63 40.10
CA LEU A 15 42.51 -64.55 39.05
C LEU A 15 41.53 -63.40 39.26
N ILE A 16 41.18 -63.05 40.51
CA ILE A 16 40.32 -61.91 40.84
C ILE A 16 41.05 -60.56 40.62
N TYR A 17 42.36 -60.48 40.83
CA TYR A 17 43.14 -59.25 40.59
C TYR A 17 43.27 -58.90 39.09
N ILE A 18 43.35 -59.88 38.20
CA ILE A 18 43.54 -59.65 36.75
C ILE A 18 42.42 -58.78 36.15
N PRO A 19 41.11 -59.06 36.34
CA PRO A 19 40.02 -58.18 35.89
C PRO A 19 40.08 -56.76 36.43
N PHE A 20 40.53 -56.53 37.68
CA PHE A 20 40.72 -55.18 38.22
C PHE A 20 41.84 -54.40 37.49
N ILE A 21 42.94 -55.09 37.16
CA ILE A 21 44.07 -54.50 36.42
C ILE A 21 43.65 -54.20 34.97
N ILE A 22 42.98 -55.14 34.30
CA ILE A 22 42.47 -54.95 32.93
C ILE A 22 41.49 -53.78 32.87
N PHE A 23 40.50 -53.73 33.78
CA PHE A 23 39.57 -52.61 33.91
C PHE A 23 40.33 -51.28 34.04
N GLY A 24 41.30 -51.21 34.96
CA GLY A 24 42.08 -49.99 35.18
C GLY A 24 42.90 -49.54 33.97
N LEU A 25 43.46 -50.48 33.21
CA LEU A 25 44.27 -50.20 32.01
C LEU A 25 43.42 -49.79 30.79
N TRP A 26 42.27 -50.44 30.58
CA TRP A 26 41.37 -50.12 29.47
C TRP A 26 40.73 -48.72 29.68
N SER A 27 40.41 -48.40 30.94
CA SER A 27 39.90 -47.09 31.36
C SER A 27 40.93 -45.96 31.43
N LYS A 28 42.09 -46.09 30.76
CA LYS A 28 43.13 -45.04 30.69
C LYS A 28 42.62 -43.70 30.14
N LYS A 29 41.64 -43.71 29.22
CA LYS A 29 40.99 -42.48 28.72
C LYS A 29 40.17 -41.74 29.80
N GLU A 30 39.75 -42.45 30.85
CA GLU A 30 38.78 -41.99 31.86
C GLU A 30 39.42 -41.81 33.26
N ARG A 31 40.75 -41.66 33.30
CA ARG A 31 41.55 -41.24 34.47
C ARG A 31 41.49 -42.15 35.71
N VAL A 32 41.49 -43.48 35.54
CA VAL A 32 41.84 -44.39 36.66
C VAL A 32 43.24 -44.05 37.20
N SER A 33 43.41 -44.03 38.52
CA SER A 33 44.69 -43.73 39.15
C SER A 33 45.71 -44.84 38.91
N PHE A 34 46.88 -44.48 38.38
CA PHE A 34 47.99 -45.43 38.21
C PHE A 34 48.44 -46.05 39.55
N SER A 35 48.33 -45.32 40.67
CA SER A 35 48.60 -45.86 42.01
C SER A 35 47.69 -47.05 42.35
N PHE A 36 46.41 -46.99 41.97
CA PHE A 36 45.44 -48.04 42.23
C PHE A 36 45.71 -49.29 41.38
N ILE A 37 46.08 -49.10 40.10
CA ILE A 37 46.51 -50.19 39.22
C ILE A 37 47.80 -50.83 39.78
N GLY A 38 48.75 -50.01 40.24
CA GLY A 38 49.97 -50.48 40.90
C GLY A 38 49.69 -51.28 42.18
N TYR A 39 48.76 -50.84 43.03
CA TYR A 39 48.32 -51.60 44.20
C TYR A 39 47.79 -52.98 43.79
N MET A 40 46.84 -53.05 42.86
CA MET A 40 46.31 -54.33 42.36
C MET A 40 47.41 -55.21 41.74
N GLY A 41 48.39 -54.62 41.06
CA GLY A 41 49.57 -55.32 40.55
C GLY A 41 50.44 -55.95 41.65
N PHE A 42 50.69 -55.25 42.76
CA PHE A 42 51.43 -55.83 43.90
C PHE A 42 50.64 -56.94 44.60
N MET A 43 49.32 -56.79 44.77
CA MET A 43 48.49 -57.86 45.35
C MET A 43 48.40 -59.08 44.43
N ALA A 44 48.39 -58.88 43.10
CA ALA A 44 48.48 -59.93 42.11
C ALA A 44 49.84 -60.67 42.17
N LEU A 45 50.96 -59.94 42.24
CA LEU A 45 52.31 -60.52 42.40
C LEU A 45 52.46 -61.31 43.71
N TRP A 46 51.90 -60.79 44.81
CA TRP A 46 51.87 -61.48 46.10
C TRP A 46 51.10 -62.82 45.99
N SER A 47 49.90 -62.77 45.40
CA SER A 47 49.04 -63.95 45.22
C SER A 47 49.65 -64.98 44.26
N PHE A 48 50.22 -64.54 43.14
CA PHE A 48 50.85 -65.41 42.15
C PHE A 48 52.14 -66.05 42.68
N GLY A 49 53.00 -65.28 43.35
CA GLY A 49 54.19 -65.82 43.99
C GLY A 49 53.83 -66.87 45.04
N SER A 50 52.83 -66.60 45.88
CA SER A 50 52.32 -67.56 46.86
C SER A 50 51.71 -68.81 46.21
N PHE A 51 50.94 -68.66 45.13
CA PHE A 51 50.40 -69.81 44.37
C PHE A 51 51.53 -70.70 43.83
N MET A 52 52.47 -70.13 43.06
CA MET A 52 53.52 -70.90 42.41
C MET A 52 54.47 -71.58 43.40
N MET A 53 54.64 -70.96 44.58
CA MET A 53 55.36 -71.52 45.73
C MET A 53 54.63 -72.74 46.30
N HIS A 54 53.38 -72.60 46.74
CA HIS A 54 52.59 -73.69 47.37
C HIS A 54 52.26 -74.83 46.39
N ALA A 55 52.00 -74.51 45.12
CA ALA A 55 51.67 -75.49 44.09
C ALA A 55 52.85 -76.42 43.73
N ASN A 56 54.09 -76.05 44.10
CA ASN A 56 55.33 -76.77 43.80
C ASN A 56 55.38 -77.24 42.33
N ALA A 57 55.29 -76.28 41.42
CA ALA A 57 55.15 -76.53 39.98
C ALA A 57 56.44 -77.03 39.28
N LYS A 58 57.55 -77.21 40.01
CA LYS A 58 58.90 -77.56 39.52
C LYS A 58 59.55 -76.60 38.50
N ILE A 59 58.86 -75.55 38.05
CA ILE A 59 59.37 -74.57 37.07
C ILE A 59 60.57 -73.76 37.61
N LEU A 60 60.50 -73.35 38.89
CA LEU A 60 61.56 -72.67 39.64
C LEU A 60 61.50 -73.13 41.11
N THR A 61 62.56 -72.93 41.88
CA THR A 61 62.60 -73.33 43.29
C THR A 61 61.61 -72.52 44.15
N PRO A 62 61.08 -73.08 45.26
CA PRO A 62 60.16 -72.35 46.15
C PRO A 62 60.77 -71.05 46.69
N LEU A 63 62.08 -71.02 46.96
CA LEU A 63 62.82 -69.81 47.36
C LEU A 63 62.74 -68.67 46.32
N ILE A 64 62.74 -68.97 45.01
CA ILE A 64 62.59 -67.94 43.97
C ILE A 64 61.15 -67.43 43.94
N TRP A 65 60.14 -68.32 44.05
CA TRP A 65 58.74 -67.91 44.14
C TRP A 65 58.42 -67.11 45.41
N ASN A 66 59.05 -67.44 46.54
CA ASN A 66 59.01 -66.65 47.76
C ASN A 66 59.59 -65.24 47.55
N ARG A 67 60.71 -65.10 46.82
CA ARG A 67 61.25 -63.77 46.47
C ARG A 67 60.27 -62.98 45.61
N VAL A 68 59.61 -63.60 44.63
CA VAL A 68 58.53 -62.96 43.83
C VAL A 68 57.34 -62.56 44.70
N MET A 69 56.90 -63.44 45.60
CA MET A 69 55.83 -63.18 46.57
C MET A 69 56.14 -61.95 47.44
N LEU A 70 57.38 -61.82 47.91
CA LEU A 70 57.85 -60.69 48.72
C LEU A 70 57.91 -59.36 47.95
N VAL A 71 58.10 -59.35 46.62
CA VAL A 71 57.95 -58.13 45.80
C VAL A 71 56.56 -57.54 45.98
N GLY A 72 55.52 -58.39 45.92
CA GLY A 72 54.14 -58.00 46.13
C GLY A 72 53.83 -57.58 47.57
N LEU A 73 54.13 -58.45 48.54
CA LEU A 73 53.84 -58.22 49.97
C LEU A 73 54.48 -56.93 50.50
N LEU A 74 55.75 -56.67 50.16
CA LEU A 74 56.46 -55.48 50.59
C LEU A 74 56.04 -54.21 49.81
N GLY A 75 55.48 -54.36 48.60
CA GLY A 75 55.01 -53.24 47.78
C GLY A 75 53.62 -52.73 48.16
N GLY A 76 52.75 -53.63 48.66
CA GLY A 76 51.36 -53.36 49.01
C GLY A 76 51.15 -52.11 49.88
N PRO A 77 51.83 -51.95 51.04
CA PRO A 77 51.68 -50.79 51.92
C PRO A 77 52.07 -49.44 51.30
N PHE A 78 53.10 -49.39 50.46
CA PHE A 78 53.49 -48.17 49.75
C PHE A 78 52.47 -47.82 48.65
N ALA A 79 51.95 -48.83 47.95
CA ALA A 79 50.97 -48.65 46.88
C ALA A 79 49.58 -48.27 47.41
N ILE A 80 49.13 -48.85 48.53
CA ILE A 80 47.88 -48.43 49.18
C ILE A 80 48.00 -47.02 49.77
N PHE A 81 49.16 -46.65 50.34
CA PHE A 81 49.44 -45.27 50.78
C PHE A 81 49.37 -44.26 49.61
N SER A 82 50.01 -44.57 48.47
CA SER A 82 49.95 -43.77 47.24
C SER A 82 48.51 -43.62 46.73
N THR A 83 47.77 -44.72 46.72
CA THR A 83 46.37 -44.80 46.29
C THR A 83 45.44 -43.97 47.17
N LEU A 84 45.57 -44.09 48.49
CA LEU A 84 44.80 -43.32 49.48
C LEU A 84 45.11 -41.83 49.43
N LEU A 85 46.39 -41.45 49.26
CA LEU A 85 46.78 -40.05 49.07
C LEU A 85 46.11 -39.46 47.81
N TYR A 86 46.10 -40.19 46.69
CA TYR A 86 45.38 -39.77 45.48
C TYR A 86 43.87 -39.61 45.72
N PHE A 87 43.21 -40.55 46.40
CA PHE A 87 41.77 -40.49 46.64
C PHE A 87 41.36 -39.37 47.60
N SER A 88 42.18 -39.08 48.63
CA SER A 88 42.00 -37.94 49.55
C SER A 88 41.97 -36.57 48.85
N GLY A 89 42.55 -36.46 47.65
CA GLY A 89 42.71 -35.19 46.94
C GLY A 89 43.69 -34.19 47.59
N THR A 90 44.26 -34.52 48.76
CA THR A 90 45.11 -33.60 49.52
C THR A 90 46.40 -33.25 48.77
N LYS A 91 46.53 -32.00 48.32
CA LYS A 91 47.73 -31.46 47.62
C LYS A 91 48.90 -31.08 48.56
N LYS A 92 48.81 -31.36 49.87
CA LYS A 92 49.76 -30.89 50.91
C LYS A 92 51.16 -31.48 50.71
N LYS A 93 52.15 -30.61 50.43
CA LYS A 93 53.56 -30.96 50.08
C LYS A 93 54.17 -32.06 50.97
N ARG A 94 53.96 -31.98 52.29
CA ARG A 94 54.48 -32.94 53.29
C ARG A 94 54.21 -34.41 52.97
N TYR A 95 53.01 -34.76 52.48
CA TYR A 95 52.65 -36.16 52.24
C TYR A 95 53.27 -36.74 50.97
N ARG A 96 53.65 -35.88 50.00
CA ARG A 96 54.45 -36.31 48.84
C ARG A 96 55.90 -36.65 49.25
N VAL A 97 56.45 -35.99 50.27
CA VAL A 97 57.79 -36.32 50.81
C VAL A 97 57.79 -37.73 51.40
N PHE A 98 56.80 -38.06 52.25
CA PHE A 98 56.64 -39.43 52.77
C PHE A 98 56.44 -40.47 51.66
N LEU A 99 55.72 -40.13 50.58
CA LEU A 99 55.54 -41.01 49.43
C LEU A 99 56.86 -41.30 48.69
N TYR A 100 57.65 -40.26 48.37
CA TYR A 100 58.94 -40.43 47.68
C TYR A 100 59.96 -41.17 48.55
N PHE A 101 60.02 -40.88 49.86
CA PHE A 101 60.85 -41.63 50.80
C PHE A 101 60.42 -43.10 50.89
N GLY A 102 59.11 -43.38 50.78
CA GLY A 102 58.58 -44.73 50.72
C GLY A 102 59.04 -45.52 49.49
N TYR A 103 59.09 -44.88 48.32
CA TYR A 103 59.64 -45.52 47.11
C TYR A 103 61.14 -45.83 47.22
N LEU A 104 61.93 -44.95 47.87
CA LEU A 104 63.35 -45.23 48.15
C LEU A 104 63.53 -46.40 49.13
N ILE A 105 62.71 -46.44 50.20
CA ILE A 105 62.68 -47.59 51.13
C ILE A 105 62.33 -48.87 50.37
N TYR A 106 61.30 -48.85 49.53
CA TYR A 106 60.88 -50.04 48.79
C TYR A 106 61.98 -50.60 47.87
N ILE A 107 62.76 -49.73 47.20
CA ILE A 107 63.94 -50.15 46.41
C ILE A 107 64.98 -50.85 47.30
N TYR A 108 65.24 -50.31 48.51
CA TYR A 108 66.13 -50.97 49.47
C TYR A 108 65.59 -52.31 49.99
N LEU A 109 64.27 -52.42 50.20
CA LEU A 109 63.62 -53.69 50.56
C LEU A 109 63.71 -54.74 49.44
N LEU A 110 63.58 -54.33 48.18
CA LEU A 110 63.81 -55.21 47.03
C LEU A 110 65.26 -55.71 46.96
N TYR A 111 66.24 -54.85 47.23
CA TYR A 111 67.64 -55.26 47.33
C TYR A 111 67.85 -56.31 48.45
N LEU A 112 67.31 -56.08 49.65
CA LEU A 112 67.39 -57.06 50.74
C LEU A 112 66.68 -58.40 50.41
N ASN A 113 65.57 -58.36 49.67
CA ASN A 113 64.84 -59.53 49.21
C ASN A 113 65.68 -60.38 48.24
N PHE A 114 66.15 -59.80 47.14
CA PHE A 114 66.91 -60.52 46.11
C PHE A 114 68.32 -60.91 46.58
N ALA A 115 68.93 -60.17 47.51
CA ALA A 115 70.17 -60.54 48.19
C ALA A 115 70.00 -61.66 49.24
N GLY A 116 68.81 -62.24 49.40
CA GLY A 116 68.55 -63.34 50.34
C GLY A 116 68.61 -62.95 51.83
N LYS A 117 68.58 -61.65 52.15
CA LYS A 117 68.70 -61.15 53.53
C LYS A 117 67.37 -61.13 54.29
N ILE A 118 66.23 -61.22 53.59
CA ILE A 118 64.89 -61.32 54.20
C ILE A 118 64.50 -62.78 54.42
N VAL A 119 64.62 -63.63 53.41
CA VAL A 119 64.46 -65.08 53.53
C VAL A 119 65.70 -65.75 52.96
N THR A 120 66.38 -66.53 53.80
CA THR A 120 67.62 -67.23 53.46
C THR A 120 67.34 -68.50 52.67
N ASP A 121 66.36 -69.28 53.13
CA ASP A 121 65.92 -70.53 52.51
C ASP A 121 64.40 -70.72 52.62
N ALA A 122 63.81 -71.46 51.68
CA ALA A 122 62.40 -71.83 51.67
C ALA A 122 62.14 -73.07 50.80
N GLY A 123 61.39 -74.03 51.35
CA GLY A 123 61.19 -75.35 50.76
C GLY A 123 60.01 -76.11 51.37
N PHE A 124 59.99 -77.43 51.17
CA PHE A 124 58.97 -78.33 51.69
C PHE A 124 59.60 -79.47 52.50
N GLU A 125 59.07 -79.71 53.70
CA GLU A 125 59.33 -80.92 54.47
C GLU A 125 58.07 -81.80 54.41
N GLY A 126 58.18 -82.90 53.65
CA GLY A 126 57.02 -83.70 53.27
C GLY A 126 55.98 -82.86 52.51
N ASN A 127 54.83 -82.63 53.15
CA ASN A 127 53.73 -81.83 52.61
C ASN A 127 53.52 -80.49 53.36
N GLN A 128 54.47 -80.05 54.19
CA GLN A 128 54.44 -78.76 54.88
C GLN A 128 55.46 -77.79 54.27
N PHE A 129 55.04 -76.53 54.07
CA PHE A 129 55.91 -75.46 53.58
C PHE A 129 56.67 -74.76 54.73
N TYR A 130 57.97 -74.55 54.53
CA TYR A 130 58.82 -73.81 55.46
C TYR A 130 59.58 -72.68 54.76
N TYR A 131 59.93 -71.65 55.54
CA TYR A 131 60.84 -70.58 55.17
C TYR A 131 61.65 -70.16 56.41
N GLN A 132 62.91 -69.78 56.20
CA GLN A 132 63.80 -69.28 57.24
C GLN A 132 64.01 -67.78 57.10
N LEU A 133 63.76 -67.03 58.18
CA LEU A 133 63.91 -65.58 58.20
C LEU A 133 65.38 -65.18 58.36
N GLY A 134 65.89 -64.36 57.43
CA GLY A 134 67.22 -63.77 57.50
C GLY A 134 67.28 -62.54 58.40
N PRO A 135 68.48 -62.03 58.72
CA PRO A 135 68.68 -60.89 59.63
C PRO A 135 68.08 -59.56 59.12
N GLY A 136 67.76 -59.45 57.83
CA GLY A 136 67.05 -58.32 57.24
C GLY A 136 65.53 -58.38 57.40
N ALA A 137 64.95 -59.52 57.81
CA ALA A 137 63.50 -59.68 57.92
C ALA A 137 62.83 -58.72 58.93
N PRO A 138 63.34 -58.52 60.17
CA PRO A 138 62.69 -57.63 61.14
C PRO A 138 62.61 -56.19 60.62
N ILE A 139 63.66 -55.74 59.94
CA ILE A 139 63.73 -54.41 59.31
C ILE A 139 62.69 -54.29 58.19
N ALA A 140 62.62 -55.29 57.29
CA ALA A 140 61.73 -55.29 56.15
C ALA A 140 60.24 -55.28 56.54
N TYR A 141 59.84 -56.14 57.47
CA TYR A 141 58.47 -56.17 57.96
C TYR A 141 58.11 -54.90 58.75
N SER A 142 59.01 -54.40 59.62
CA SER A 142 58.75 -53.18 60.40
C SER A 142 58.51 -51.95 59.52
N LEU A 143 59.32 -51.76 58.47
CA LEU A 143 59.15 -50.65 57.52
C LEU A 143 57.85 -50.80 56.70
N SER A 144 57.49 -52.03 56.33
CA SER A 144 56.24 -52.33 55.61
C SER A 144 55.00 -52.01 56.47
N TYR A 145 54.98 -52.47 57.73
CA TYR A 145 53.89 -52.18 58.67
C TYR A 145 53.82 -50.68 59.06
N PHE A 146 54.95 -49.99 59.16
CA PHE A 146 54.96 -48.54 59.40
C PHE A 146 54.21 -47.76 58.31
N TYR A 147 54.43 -48.09 57.03
CA TYR A 147 53.70 -47.45 55.92
C TYR A 147 52.21 -47.81 55.90
N LEU A 148 51.84 -49.03 56.32
CA LEU A 148 50.44 -49.42 56.46
C LEU A 148 49.72 -48.62 57.57
N LEU A 149 50.36 -48.47 58.74
CA LEU A 149 49.85 -47.64 59.84
C LEU A 149 49.75 -46.15 59.44
N LEU A 150 50.75 -45.63 58.72
CA LEU A 150 50.74 -44.26 58.19
C LEU A 150 49.57 -44.04 57.20
N ALA A 151 49.25 -45.04 56.38
CA ALA A 151 48.10 -45.01 55.48
C ALA A 151 46.76 -44.98 56.24
N ILE A 152 46.60 -45.82 57.27
CA ILE A 152 45.41 -45.84 58.14
C ILE A 152 45.24 -44.48 58.84
N PHE A 153 46.32 -43.91 59.37
CA PHE A 153 46.31 -42.60 60.03
C PHE A 153 45.88 -41.46 59.08
N LEU A 154 46.34 -41.45 57.82
CA LEU A 154 45.87 -40.48 56.83
C LEU A 154 44.36 -40.56 56.63
N VAL A 155 43.83 -41.77 56.44
CA VAL A 155 42.40 -41.99 56.17
C VAL A 155 41.55 -41.58 57.37
N PHE A 156 41.94 -41.97 58.58
CA PHE A 156 41.23 -41.58 59.81
C PHE A 156 41.23 -40.05 60.03
N ARG A 157 42.34 -39.38 59.73
CA ARG A 157 42.44 -37.91 59.77
C ARG A 157 41.52 -37.24 58.75
N GLU A 158 41.52 -37.72 57.49
CA GLU A 158 40.73 -37.13 56.42
C GLU A 158 39.21 -37.35 56.67
N ILE A 159 38.81 -38.50 57.23
CA ILE A 159 37.42 -38.75 57.71
C ILE A 159 36.98 -37.72 58.77
N ARG A 160 37.88 -37.27 59.65
CA ARG A 160 37.58 -36.26 60.67
C ARG A 160 37.61 -34.81 60.14
N THR A 161 38.47 -34.49 59.17
CA THR A 161 38.74 -33.10 58.76
C THR A 161 38.04 -32.65 57.49
N ASN A 162 37.55 -33.57 56.66
CA ASN A 162 36.91 -33.20 55.39
C ASN A 162 35.42 -32.90 55.56
N THR A 163 34.91 -31.81 54.97
CA THR A 163 33.49 -31.43 55.06
C THR A 163 32.60 -32.29 54.16
N ASN A 164 33.11 -32.85 53.05
CA ASN A 164 32.29 -33.59 52.10
C ASN A 164 31.74 -34.89 52.73
N ARG A 165 30.41 -35.05 52.75
CA ARG A 165 29.72 -36.20 53.37
C ARG A 165 30.02 -37.51 52.64
N PHE A 166 30.10 -37.49 51.31
CA PHE A 166 30.32 -38.65 50.46
C PHE A 166 31.76 -39.15 50.53
N LEU A 167 32.74 -38.25 50.51
CA LEU A 167 34.15 -38.62 50.69
C LEU A 167 34.39 -39.23 52.08
N ARG A 168 33.77 -38.69 53.14
CA ARG A 168 33.81 -39.29 54.49
C ARG A 168 33.20 -40.69 54.54
N GLN A 169 32.09 -40.94 53.84
CA GLN A 169 31.47 -42.27 53.79
C GLN A 169 32.29 -43.27 52.97
N SER A 170 32.84 -42.82 51.84
CA SER A 170 33.77 -43.57 50.97
C SER A 170 35.01 -44.04 51.75
N LEU A 171 35.70 -43.11 52.43
CA LEU A 171 36.90 -43.41 53.20
C LEU A 171 36.66 -44.41 54.36
N ARG A 172 35.49 -44.38 55.01
CA ARG A 172 35.12 -45.36 56.06
C ARG A 172 35.10 -46.80 55.56
N LEU A 173 34.66 -47.04 54.32
CA LEU A 173 34.65 -48.38 53.73
C LEU A 173 36.07 -48.91 53.53
N VAL A 174 37.02 -48.06 53.13
CA VAL A 174 38.43 -48.46 52.98
C VAL A 174 39.06 -48.79 54.34
N VAL A 175 38.72 -48.06 55.41
CA VAL A 175 39.16 -48.43 56.77
C VAL A 175 38.66 -49.83 57.15
N ALA A 176 37.38 -50.14 56.89
CA ALA A 176 36.82 -51.46 57.16
C ALA A 176 37.53 -52.56 56.36
N GLY A 177 37.83 -52.33 55.07
CA GLY A 177 38.61 -53.26 54.25
C GLY A 177 40.02 -53.51 54.81
N VAL A 178 40.73 -52.47 55.24
CA VAL A 178 42.07 -52.62 55.83
C VAL A 178 42.03 -53.32 57.20
N ILE A 179 40.98 -53.12 58.00
CA ILE A 179 40.77 -53.88 59.25
C ILE A 179 40.55 -55.37 58.95
N ILE A 180 39.74 -55.71 57.94
CA ILE A 180 39.54 -57.11 57.50
C ILE A 180 40.89 -57.73 57.06
N MET A 181 41.68 -57.01 56.26
CA MET A 181 43.00 -57.47 55.83
C MET A 181 43.95 -57.73 57.01
N LEU A 182 43.99 -56.82 57.99
CA LEU A 182 44.79 -56.99 59.22
C LEU A 182 44.31 -58.17 60.07
N ALA A 183 43.00 -58.42 60.15
CA ALA A 183 42.45 -59.58 60.85
C ALA A 183 42.84 -60.90 60.16
N GLY A 184 42.90 -60.94 58.83
CA GLY A 184 43.43 -62.09 58.08
C GLY A 184 44.92 -62.35 58.35
N VAL A 185 45.74 -61.28 58.35
CA VAL A 185 47.17 -61.37 58.72
C VAL A 185 47.35 -61.86 60.17
N ALA A 186 46.48 -61.45 61.09
CA ALA A 186 46.49 -61.94 62.47
C ALA A 186 46.05 -63.42 62.57
N ALA A 187 45.08 -63.87 61.76
CA ALA A 187 44.63 -65.26 61.74
C ALA A 187 45.76 -66.24 61.33
N ASN A 188 46.62 -65.86 60.38
CA ASN A 188 47.80 -66.64 59.98
C ASN A 188 48.83 -66.86 61.13
N LEU A 189 48.75 -66.10 62.23
CA LEU A 189 49.61 -66.28 63.41
C LEU A 189 49.05 -67.29 64.43
N TYR A 190 47.79 -67.71 64.28
CA TYR A 190 47.12 -68.61 65.22
C TYR A 190 47.39 -70.08 64.86
N ALA A 191 48.37 -70.69 65.54
CA ALA A 191 48.91 -72.01 65.20
C ALA A 191 47.88 -73.14 64.89
N PRO A 192 46.73 -73.26 65.57
CA PRO A 192 45.71 -74.27 65.24
C PRO A 192 45.06 -74.12 63.85
N LEU A 193 45.08 -72.94 63.23
CA LEU A 193 44.64 -72.73 61.84
C LEU A 193 45.74 -73.07 60.81
N GLY A 194 46.96 -73.37 61.28
CA GLY A 194 48.14 -73.61 60.46
C GLY A 194 48.66 -72.36 59.75
N ARG A 195 49.73 -72.53 58.94
CA ARG A 195 50.25 -71.49 58.02
C ARG A 195 49.35 -71.33 56.78
N TYR A 196 48.04 -71.21 56.99
CA TYR A 196 47.03 -71.15 55.94
C TYR A 196 46.88 -69.71 55.42
N PRO A 197 46.73 -69.46 54.11
CA PRO A 197 46.71 -68.10 53.53
C PRO A 197 45.37 -67.35 53.72
N VAL A 198 44.94 -67.15 54.98
CA VAL A 198 43.74 -66.36 55.32
C VAL A 198 43.96 -64.87 54.99
N ASP A 199 45.17 -64.38 55.19
CA ASP A 199 45.64 -63.05 54.79
C ASP A 199 45.38 -62.71 53.31
N LEU A 200 45.66 -63.63 52.38
CA LEU A 200 45.44 -63.43 50.94
C LEU A 200 43.94 -63.37 50.60
N LEU A 201 43.11 -64.18 51.26
CA LEU A 201 41.65 -64.09 51.14
C LEU A 201 41.14 -62.74 51.65
N ALA A 202 41.57 -62.32 52.85
CA ALA A 202 41.17 -61.06 53.49
C ALA A 202 41.67 -59.83 52.70
N ALA A 203 42.87 -59.91 52.12
CA ALA A 203 43.42 -58.91 51.19
C ALA A 203 42.59 -58.81 49.90
N THR A 204 42.05 -59.93 49.40
CA THR A 204 41.16 -59.95 48.23
C THR A 204 39.82 -59.29 48.55
N ILE A 205 39.26 -59.54 49.74
CA ILE A 205 38.05 -58.86 50.23
C ILE A 205 38.30 -57.35 50.36
N ASN A 206 39.43 -56.93 50.95
CA ASN A 206 39.85 -55.53 51.01
C ASN A 206 39.94 -54.90 49.61
N ALA A 207 40.56 -55.59 48.66
CA ALA A 207 40.69 -55.13 47.27
C ALA A 207 39.32 -54.95 46.58
N ILE A 208 38.38 -55.87 46.77
CA ILE A 208 36.99 -55.74 46.30
C ILE A 208 36.32 -54.51 46.92
N ILE A 209 36.48 -54.29 48.23
CA ILE A 209 35.91 -53.13 48.95
C ILE A 209 36.50 -51.81 48.43
N ILE A 210 37.82 -51.75 48.20
CA ILE A 210 38.48 -50.56 47.63
C ILE A 210 37.99 -50.35 46.20
N PHE A 211 37.97 -51.38 45.33
CA PHE A 211 37.45 -51.25 43.97
C PHE A 211 36.01 -50.75 43.94
N PHE A 212 35.12 -51.33 44.75
CA PHE A 212 33.73 -50.89 44.85
C PHE A 212 33.60 -49.43 45.29
N THR A 213 34.42 -49.03 46.26
CA THR A 213 34.47 -47.65 46.79
C THR A 213 34.97 -46.66 45.73
N VAL A 214 36.00 -47.03 44.97
CA VAL A 214 36.53 -46.25 43.86
C VAL A 214 35.50 -46.15 42.74
N TYR A 215 34.87 -47.26 42.37
CA TYR A 215 33.81 -47.29 41.37
C TYR A 215 32.66 -46.36 41.73
N LYS A 216 32.05 -46.57 42.91
CA LYS A 216 30.84 -45.86 43.37
C LYS A 216 31.04 -44.36 43.64
N TYR A 217 32.25 -43.92 43.98
CA TYR A 217 32.49 -42.53 44.43
C TYR A 217 33.50 -41.73 43.58
N ARG A 218 34.18 -42.35 42.60
CA ARG A 218 35.09 -41.66 41.66
C ARG A 218 34.88 -42.05 40.19
N LEU A 219 34.37 -43.25 39.89
CA LEU A 219 34.22 -43.75 38.50
C LEU A 219 32.74 -43.82 38.05
N VAL A 220 31.91 -42.89 38.52
CA VAL A 220 30.46 -42.86 38.26
C VAL A 220 30.12 -42.56 36.78
N HIS A 221 31.09 -42.08 36.00
CA HIS A 221 30.92 -41.74 34.58
C HIS A 221 31.14 -42.93 33.61
N TYR A 222 31.31 -44.15 34.14
CA TYR A 222 31.83 -45.28 33.36
C TYR A 222 30.69 -46.06 32.68
N SER A 223 30.90 -46.46 31.43
CA SER A 223 29.84 -47.11 30.64
C SER A 223 29.32 -48.39 31.29
N ALA A 224 28.01 -48.62 31.21
CA ALA A 224 27.35 -49.83 31.70
C ALA A 224 27.94 -51.12 31.10
N VAL A 225 28.49 -51.02 29.89
CA VAL A 225 29.15 -52.11 29.17
C VAL A 225 30.42 -52.57 29.90
N VAL A 226 31.27 -51.67 30.38
CA VAL A 226 32.57 -52.04 30.98
C VAL A 226 32.39 -52.74 32.34
N LEU A 227 31.50 -52.26 33.23
CA LEU A 227 31.24 -52.98 34.48
C LEU A 227 30.50 -54.30 34.23
N LYS A 228 29.59 -54.35 33.25
CA LYS A 228 28.91 -55.60 32.85
C LYS A 228 29.92 -56.64 32.36
N ILE A 229 30.90 -56.26 31.53
CA ILE A 229 32.00 -57.15 31.10
C ILE A 229 32.81 -57.60 32.33
N PHE A 230 33.26 -56.66 33.17
CA PHE A 230 34.04 -56.97 34.38
C PHE A 230 33.32 -57.97 35.31
N LEU A 231 32.03 -57.73 35.63
CA LEU A 231 31.24 -58.63 36.48
C LEU A 231 30.95 -59.96 35.79
N THR A 232 30.76 -59.99 34.46
CA THR A 232 30.60 -61.26 33.71
C THR A 232 31.87 -62.10 33.76
N VAL A 233 33.05 -61.49 33.63
CA VAL A 233 34.35 -62.17 33.77
C VAL A 233 34.54 -62.69 35.19
N LEU A 234 34.19 -61.90 36.21
CA LEU A 234 34.25 -62.32 37.61
C LEU A 234 33.31 -63.51 37.88
N VAL A 235 32.08 -63.49 37.37
CA VAL A 235 31.15 -64.64 37.45
C VAL A 235 31.71 -65.86 36.72
N ALA A 236 32.34 -65.69 35.54
CA ALA A 236 32.96 -66.79 34.80
C ALA A 236 34.16 -67.42 35.54
N ILE A 237 34.92 -66.63 36.30
CA ILE A 237 35.99 -67.13 37.17
C ILE A 237 35.38 -67.95 38.32
N PHE A 238 34.37 -67.43 39.02
CA PHE A 238 33.67 -68.21 40.06
C PHE A 238 32.99 -69.46 39.50
N ALA A 239 32.43 -69.40 38.28
CA ALA A 239 31.88 -70.56 37.57
C ALA A 239 32.92 -71.65 37.36
N SER A 240 34.07 -71.27 36.79
CA SER A 240 35.18 -72.18 36.49
C SER A 240 35.75 -72.81 37.77
N VAL A 241 35.81 -72.05 38.85
CA VAL A 241 36.32 -72.51 40.16
C VAL A 241 35.34 -73.45 40.84
N ILE A 242 34.03 -73.15 40.84
CA ILE A 242 32.99 -74.06 41.35
C ILE A 242 32.98 -75.36 40.55
N PHE A 243 33.01 -75.28 39.22
CA PHE A 243 33.13 -76.44 38.34
C PHE A 243 34.38 -77.27 38.65
N LEU A 244 35.55 -76.64 38.80
CA LEU A 244 36.82 -77.33 39.08
C LEU A 244 36.84 -77.97 40.47
N ILE A 245 36.25 -77.33 41.49
CA ILE A 245 36.07 -77.90 42.83
C ILE A 245 35.23 -79.19 42.78
N PHE A 246 34.17 -79.23 41.96
CA PHE A 246 33.35 -80.42 41.79
C PHE A 246 33.97 -81.47 40.86
N PHE A 247 34.67 -81.06 39.80
CA PHE A 247 35.18 -81.94 38.74
C PHE A 247 36.49 -82.65 39.13
N VAL A 248 37.41 -81.99 39.85
CA VAL A 248 38.70 -82.58 40.24
C VAL A 248 38.57 -83.82 41.15
N PRO A 249 37.66 -83.87 42.15
CA PRO A 249 37.39 -85.09 42.91
C PRO A 249 36.98 -86.28 42.03
N VAL A 250 36.11 -86.05 41.02
CA VAL A 250 35.66 -87.10 40.09
C VAL A 250 36.83 -87.61 39.24
N PHE A 251 37.66 -86.70 38.73
CA PHE A 251 38.85 -87.07 37.96
C PHE A 251 39.90 -87.82 38.79
N ARG A 252 39.87 -87.72 40.13
CA ARG A 252 40.69 -88.53 41.05
C ARG A 252 40.07 -89.89 41.42
N LEU A 253 38.80 -90.15 41.07
CA LEU A 253 38.14 -91.47 41.21
C LEU A 253 38.34 -92.38 39.98
N ASN A 254 38.97 -91.85 38.92
CA ASN A 254 39.11 -92.49 37.61
C ASN A 254 39.87 -93.83 37.61
N ASP A 255 40.63 -94.14 38.66
CA ASP A 255 41.45 -95.36 38.73
C ASP A 255 40.68 -96.62 39.20
N ARG A 256 39.39 -96.50 39.59
CA ARG A 256 38.61 -97.64 40.13
C ARG A 256 37.13 -97.74 39.73
N GLU A 257 36.49 -96.66 39.26
CA GLU A 257 35.04 -96.66 39.02
C GLU A 257 34.64 -96.91 37.55
N PRO A 258 33.49 -97.57 37.28
CA PRO A 258 33.04 -97.86 35.92
C PRO A 258 32.58 -96.59 35.19
N MET A 259 32.87 -96.51 33.89
CA MET A 259 32.68 -95.31 33.05
C MET A 259 31.25 -94.73 33.11
N GLY A 260 30.22 -95.58 33.18
CA GLY A 260 28.83 -95.14 33.32
C GLY A 260 28.53 -94.37 34.62
N LEU A 261 29.20 -94.71 35.73
CA LEU A 261 29.09 -93.97 36.98
C LEU A 261 29.78 -92.60 36.86
N LEU A 262 30.97 -92.56 36.25
CA LEU A 262 31.69 -91.31 35.99
C LEU A 262 30.89 -90.35 35.10
N VAL A 263 30.16 -90.85 34.08
CA VAL A 263 29.24 -90.05 33.26
C VAL A 263 28.05 -89.55 34.07
N LEU A 264 27.43 -90.39 34.91
CA LEU A 264 26.31 -89.99 35.77
C LEU A 264 26.72 -88.90 36.77
N VAL A 265 27.90 -89.04 37.38
CA VAL A 265 28.48 -88.06 38.31
C VAL A 265 28.87 -86.76 37.59
N ALA A 266 29.43 -86.84 36.38
CA ALA A 266 29.72 -85.65 35.56
C ALA A 266 28.45 -84.90 35.13
N LEU A 267 27.38 -85.62 34.74
CA LEU A 267 26.09 -85.01 34.39
C LEU A 267 25.42 -84.37 35.60
N THR A 268 25.36 -85.05 36.74
CA THR A 268 24.75 -84.50 37.96
C THR A 268 25.51 -83.27 38.47
N LEU A 269 26.85 -83.30 38.50
CA LEU A 269 27.66 -82.12 38.86
C LEU A 269 27.58 -81.00 37.81
N GLY A 270 27.37 -81.32 36.53
CA GLY A 270 27.04 -80.36 35.49
C GLY A 270 25.71 -79.64 35.76
N THR A 271 24.66 -80.39 36.10
CA THR A 271 23.36 -79.81 36.47
C THR A 271 23.42 -79.00 37.77
N VAL A 272 24.12 -79.48 38.81
CA VAL A 272 24.36 -78.71 40.05
C VAL A 272 25.12 -77.42 39.76
N SER A 273 26.16 -77.47 38.92
CA SER A 273 26.90 -76.28 38.51
C SER A 273 26.01 -75.27 37.77
N ALA A 274 25.14 -75.73 36.87
CA ALA A 274 24.17 -74.88 36.19
C ALA A 274 23.12 -74.28 37.15
N ILE A 275 22.63 -75.07 38.12
CA ILE A 275 21.68 -74.65 39.15
C ILE A 275 22.30 -73.60 40.09
N VAL A 276 23.60 -73.68 40.39
CA VAL A 276 24.32 -72.67 41.18
C VAL A 276 24.68 -71.43 40.33
N LEU A 277 24.95 -71.60 39.04
CA LEU A 277 25.30 -70.50 38.14
C LEU A 277 24.13 -69.60 37.75
N SER A 278 22.93 -70.17 37.62
CA SER A 278 21.71 -69.41 37.33
C SER A 278 21.46 -68.27 38.36
N PRO A 279 21.33 -68.53 39.68
CA PRO A 279 21.13 -67.48 40.67
C PRO A 279 22.36 -66.57 40.82
N LEU A 280 23.60 -67.02 40.56
CA LEU A 280 24.76 -66.13 40.57
C LEU A 280 24.72 -65.12 39.40
N ARG A 281 24.29 -65.56 38.22
CA ARG A 281 24.04 -64.70 37.05
C ARG A 281 22.88 -63.74 37.31
N THR A 282 21.75 -64.22 37.83
CA THR A 282 20.60 -63.37 38.17
C THR A 282 20.95 -62.37 39.27
N ALA A 283 21.63 -62.79 40.35
CA ALA A 283 22.05 -61.90 41.43
C ALA A 283 23.04 -60.83 40.95
N THR A 284 23.94 -61.15 40.01
CA THR A 284 24.83 -60.14 39.41
C THR A 284 24.11 -59.23 38.43
N GLN A 285 23.06 -59.67 37.73
CA GLN A 285 22.16 -58.78 36.97
C GLN A 285 21.38 -57.85 37.92
N THR A 286 20.75 -58.36 38.97
CA THR A 286 20.04 -57.53 39.98
C THR A 286 21.00 -56.62 40.76
N MET A 287 22.26 -57.01 40.95
CA MET A 287 23.30 -56.13 41.50
C MET A 287 23.68 -55.03 40.49
N LEU A 288 23.76 -55.35 39.19
CA LEU A 288 23.93 -54.37 38.11
C LEU A 288 22.77 -53.35 38.14
N GLU A 289 21.53 -53.82 38.22
CA GLU A 289 20.32 -53.00 38.31
C GLU A 289 20.28 -52.15 39.58
N ARG A 290 20.70 -52.66 40.74
CA ARG A 290 20.84 -51.89 41.97
C ARG A 290 21.98 -50.87 41.95
N LEU A 291 22.98 -51.05 41.09
CA LEU A 291 24.11 -50.12 40.92
C LEU A 291 23.89 -49.08 39.82
N TYR A 292 23.13 -49.38 38.76
CA TYR A 292 22.85 -48.49 37.63
C TYR A 292 21.42 -47.92 37.60
N GLY A 293 20.42 -48.69 38.02
CA GLY A 293 19.03 -48.51 37.58
C GLY A 293 17.99 -48.25 38.68
N GLY A 294 18.28 -48.55 39.95
CA GLY A 294 17.32 -48.52 41.07
C GLY A 294 16.63 -47.19 41.41
N LYS A 295 16.98 -46.11 40.71
CA LYS A 295 16.19 -44.86 40.61
C LYS A 295 16.12 -44.36 39.16
N SER A 296 17.24 -44.48 38.44
CA SER A 296 17.49 -44.01 37.07
C SER A 296 16.42 -44.41 36.05
N PHE A 297 15.89 -45.64 36.14
CA PHE A 297 14.86 -46.12 35.20
C PHE A 297 13.49 -45.52 35.48
N LYS A 298 13.13 -45.30 36.75
CA LYS A 298 11.87 -44.64 37.14
C LYS A 298 11.88 -43.19 36.68
N TYR A 299 12.98 -42.47 36.90
CA TYR A 299 13.19 -41.13 36.34
C TYR A 299 13.05 -41.12 34.82
N TYR A 300 13.61 -42.09 34.09
CA TYR A 300 13.46 -42.14 32.63
C TYR A 300 12.01 -42.36 32.17
N GLN A 301 11.20 -43.12 32.93
CA GLN A 301 9.76 -43.27 32.65
C GLN A 301 8.96 -42.00 32.99
N GLU A 302 9.20 -41.40 34.15
CA GLU A 302 8.58 -40.13 34.58
C GLU A 302 8.90 -39.00 33.59
N LEU A 303 10.14 -38.90 33.16
CA LEU A 303 10.60 -37.90 32.18
C LEU A 303 10.13 -38.18 30.75
N ARG A 304 9.85 -39.45 30.39
CA ARG A 304 9.25 -39.79 29.09
C ARG A 304 7.76 -39.45 29.06
N GLN A 305 7.04 -39.59 30.17
CA GLN A 305 5.67 -39.10 30.30
C GLN A 305 5.64 -37.57 30.20
N PHE A 306 6.45 -36.90 31.03
CA PHE A 306 6.66 -35.44 30.98
C PHE A 306 7.03 -34.93 29.58
N SER A 307 7.87 -35.64 28.82
CA SER A 307 8.21 -35.30 27.44
C SER A 307 7.02 -35.39 26.47
N SER A 308 6.01 -36.20 26.77
CA SER A 308 4.73 -36.18 26.05
C SER A 308 3.90 -34.98 26.49
N ASP A 309 3.78 -34.77 27.79
CA ASP A 309 2.95 -33.71 28.39
C ASP A 309 3.41 -32.31 27.94
N LEU A 310 4.72 -32.07 27.87
CA LEU A 310 5.32 -30.82 27.33
C LEU A 310 4.84 -30.49 25.91
N THR A 311 4.52 -31.48 25.07
CA THR A 311 4.06 -31.23 23.69
C THR A 311 2.58 -30.87 23.59
N SER A 312 1.82 -31.07 24.68
CA SER A 312 0.39 -30.72 24.76
C SER A 312 0.12 -29.36 25.41
N ILE A 313 1.08 -28.82 26.16
CA ILE A 313 0.92 -27.56 26.91
C ILE A 313 1.28 -26.37 26.02
N VAL A 314 0.29 -25.53 25.75
CA VAL A 314 0.40 -24.37 24.84
C VAL A 314 0.81 -23.09 25.58
N SER A 315 0.52 -23.00 26.89
CA SER A 315 0.85 -21.82 27.72
C SER A 315 2.33 -21.81 28.10
N LEU A 316 3.04 -20.75 27.72
CA LEU A 316 4.47 -20.59 27.99
C LEU A 316 4.79 -20.56 29.50
N GLN A 317 3.92 -19.98 30.32
CA GLN A 317 4.14 -19.85 31.77
C GLN A 317 3.91 -21.18 32.48
N ASP A 318 2.84 -21.91 32.12
CA ASP A 318 2.57 -23.24 32.68
C ASP A 318 3.62 -24.26 32.21
N LEU A 319 4.03 -24.21 30.94
CA LEU A 319 5.12 -25.01 30.39
C LEU A 319 6.44 -24.75 31.15
N ALA A 320 6.78 -23.49 31.39
CA ALA A 320 7.99 -23.11 32.11
C ALA A 320 7.93 -23.54 33.58
N LYS A 321 6.80 -23.35 34.27
CA LYS A 321 6.59 -23.76 35.67
C LYS A 321 6.65 -25.28 35.82
N LEU A 322 5.89 -26.00 35.00
CA LEU A 322 5.87 -27.46 34.96
C LEU A 322 7.26 -28.04 34.61
N THR A 323 8.06 -27.35 33.77
CA THR A 323 9.46 -27.71 33.52
C THR A 323 10.34 -27.49 34.75
N VAL A 324 10.24 -26.33 35.41
CA VAL A 324 11.02 -26.00 36.61
C VAL A 324 10.72 -26.98 37.75
N ASP A 325 9.44 -27.19 38.09
CA ASP A 325 9.04 -28.02 39.23
C ASP A 325 9.37 -29.51 39.02
N ASN A 326 9.25 -30.02 37.78
CA ASN A 326 9.69 -31.39 37.46
C ASN A 326 11.22 -31.53 37.47
N VAL A 327 11.98 -30.52 37.00
CA VAL A 327 13.45 -30.58 37.05
C VAL A 327 13.96 -30.46 38.49
N ILE A 328 13.38 -29.61 39.33
CA ILE A 328 13.73 -29.51 40.76
C ILE A 328 13.43 -30.81 41.48
N SER A 329 12.22 -31.38 41.33
CA SER A 329 11.83 -32.62 42.02
C SER A 329 12.61 -33.85 41.53
N THR A 330 12.86 -33.96 40.22
CA THR A 330 13.68 -35.04 39.62
C THR A 330 15.13 -34.97 40.08
N PHE A 331 15.79 -33.82 39.93
CA PHE A 331 17.24 -33.70 40.18
C PHE A 331 17.59 -33.35 41.63
N LYS A 332 16.59 -32.98 42.44
CA LYS A 332 16.67 -32.50 43.82
C LYS A 332 17.54 -31.25 43.96
N LEU A 333 17.10 -30.18 43.31
CA LEU A 333 17.75 -28.88 43.33
C LEU A 333 17.33 -28.05 44.55
N GLU A 334 18.18 -27.12 44.98
CA GLU A 334 17.77 -26.03 45.88
C GLU A 334 16.85 -25.04 45.16
N TRP A 335 17.15 -24.72 43.90
CA TRP A 335 16.37 -23.83 43.05
C TRP A 335 16.59 -24.10 41.56
N ALA A 336 15.63 -23.69 40.74
CA ALA A 336 15.80 -23.58 39.28
C ALA A 336 14.89 -22.47 38.72
N PHE A 337 15.24 -21.95 37.54
CA PHE A 337 14.40 -20.99 36.82
C PHE A 337 14.58 -21.06 35.30
N VAL A 338 13.57 -20.57 34.56
CA VAL A 338 13.58 -20.49 33.10
C VAL A 338 13.59 -19.02 32.67
N LEU A 339 14.60 -18.67 31.87
CA LEU A 339 14.74 -17.40 31.17
C LEU A 339 14.19 -17.53 29.75
N ILE A 340 13.36 -16.59 29.31
CA ILE A 340 12.94 -16.45 27.91
C ILE A 340 13.40 -15.10 27.36
N ASN A 341 13.79 -15.07 26.09
CA ASN A 341 14.31 -13.90 25.40
C ASN A 341 13.18 -12.90 25.08
N ASP A 342 13.20 -11.72 25.69
CA ASP A 342 12.31 -10.62 25.31
C ASP A 342 12.90 -9.91 24.09
N PHE A 343 12.20 -10.03 22.96
CA PHE A 343 12.63 -9.45 21.70
C PHE A 343 12.44 -7.93 21.64
N ASN A 344 11.54 -7.37 22.47
CA ASN A 344 11.22 -5.94 22.52
C ASN A 344 12.17 -5.23 23.51
N ALA A 345 12.27 -5.73 24.74
CA ALA A 345 13.08 -5.13 25.81
C ALA A 345 14.59 -5.38 25.66
N ARG A 346 15.00 -6.27 24.73
CA ARG A 346 16.41 -6.71 24.52
C ARG A 346 17.05 -7.33 25.78
N THR A 347 16.24 -7.87 26.69
CA THR A 347 16.66 -8.61 27.89
C THR A 347 16.21 -10.07 27.80
N PHE A 348 16.64 -10.92 28.74
CA PHE A 348 15.97 -12.17 29.03
C PHE A 348 15.15 -11.99 30.31
N ARG A 349 13.93 -12.50 30.36
CA ARG A 349 13.02 -12.40 31.50
C ARG A 349 12.83 -13.77 32.15
N VAL A 350 12.78 -13.82 33.48
CA VAL A 350 12.35 -15.02 34.22
C VAL A 350 10.85 -15.20 34.00
N ILE A 351 10.45 -16.37 33.49
CA ILE A 351 9.03 -16.74 33.26
C ILE A 351 8.51 -17.71 34.32
N ALA A 352 9.39 -18.56 34.86
CA ALA A 352 9.11 -19.39 36.02
C ALA A 352 10.38 -19.61 36.85
N SER A 353 10.20 -19.71 38.17
CA SER A 353 11.25 -19.97 39.15
C SER A 353 10.65 -20.66 40.37
N SER A 354 11.41 -21.53 41.03
CA SER A 354 10.97 -22.25 42.24
C SER A 354 12.20 -22.52 43.12
N GLY A 355 12.03 -22.38 44.44
CA GLY A 355 13.11 -22.37 45.44
C GLY A 355 14.03 -21.14 45.42
N LEU A 356 13.80 -20.16 44.53
CA LEU A 356 14.67 -19.01 44.32
C LEU A 356 14.43 -17.93 45.41
N PRO A 357 15.39 -17.60 46.31
CA PRO A 357 15.11 -16.93 47.59
C PRO A 357 14.48 -15.52 47.56
N PHE A 358 14.44 -14.86 46.40
CA PHE A 358 13.96 -13.48 46.20
C PHE A 358 12.80 -13.39 45.18
N ALA A 359 12.28 -14.55 44.74
CA ALA A 359 11.23 -14.65 43.72
C ALA A 359 9.80 -14.78 44.29
N GLU A 360 9.64 -15.19 45.55
CA GLU A 360 8.33 -15.50 46.15
C GLU A 360 7.38 -14.27 46.24
N ASP A 361 7.93 -13.06 46.13
CA ASP A 361 7.23 -11.76 46.16
C ASP A 361 6.68 -11.26 44.80
N THR A 362 6.77 -12.02 43.71
CA THR A 362 6.59 -11.45 42.35
C THR A 362 5.15 -11.18 41.89
N ASP A 363 4.11 -11.65 42.59
CA ASP A 363 2.72 -11.59 42.09
C ASP A 363 1.95 -10.28 42.36
N GLN A 364 2.46 -9.34 43.18
CA GLN A 364 1.69 -8.13 43.57
C GLN A 364 2.07 -6.83 42.83
N ASN A 365 3.29 -6.68 42.32
CA ASN A 365 3.78 -5.41 41.75
C ASN A 365 4.24 -5.48 40.28
N GLY A 366 4.12 -6.63 39.61
CA GLY A 366 4.42 -6.76 38.17
C GLY A 366 5.89 -6.55 37.75
N THR A 367 6.81 -6.38 38.69
CA THR A 367 8.25 -6.16 38.44
C THR A 367 8.96 -7.46 38.11
N PHE A 368 9.03 -7.78 36.82
CA PHE A 368 9.66 -8.99 36.32
C PHE A 368 11.19 -8.99 36.50
N ILE A 369 11.74 -10.12 36.94
CA ILE A 369 13.18 -10.33 37.08
C ILE A 369 13.78 -10.50 35.66
N THR A 370 14.84 -9.75 35.36
CA THR A 370 15.49 -9.73 34.05
C THR A 370 17.00 -9.93 34.10
N VAL A 371 17.58 -10.36 32.97
CA VAL A 371 19.01 -10.53 32.73
C VAL A 371 19.37 -9.75 31.46
N PRO A 372 20.30 -8.78 31.52
CA PRO A 372 20.76 -8.05 30.34
C PRO A 372 21.46 -8.95 29.31
N ARG A 373 21.22 -8.74 28.00
CA ARG A 373 21.93 -9.45 26.92
C ARG A 373 23.46 -9.23 26.91
N SER A 374 23.96 -8.26 27.67
CA SER A 374 25.39 -8.01 27.89
C SER A 374 26.06 -9.01 28.85
N GLU A 375 25.32 -9.87 29.55
CA GLU A 375 25.92 -10.84 30.47
C GLU A 375 26.82 -11.86 29.74
N PRO A 376 28.06 -12.12 30.22
CA PRO A 376 29.07 -12.88 29.46
C PRO A 376 28.66 -14.30 29.05
N PHE A 377 27.80 -14.96 29.86
CA PHE A 377 27.32 -16.30 29.52
C PHE A 377 26.39 -16.28 28.28
N ILE A 378 25.56 -15.23 28.13
CA ILE A 378 24.64 -15.09 27.01
C ILE A 378 25.42 -14.90 25.71
N GLN A 379 26.42 -14.01 25.70
CA GLN A 379 27.30 -13.80 24.55
C GLN A 379 28.04 -15.10 24.16
N THR A 380 28.50 -15.87 25.15
CA THR A 380 29.19 -17.16 24.94
C THR A 380 28.29 -18.20 24.25
N TYR A 381 26.99 -18.21 24.53
CA TYR A 381 26.02 -19.10 23.89
C TYR A 381 25.42 -18.56 22.58
N GLN A 382 25.48 -17.24 22.33
CA GLN A 382 25.04 -16.63 21.07
C GLN A 382 26.09 -16.79 19.95
N LEU A 383 27.38 -16.70 20.26
CA LEU A 383 28.47 -16.70 19.27
C LEU A 383 28.93 -18.10 18.81
N ARG A 384 28.24 -19.19 19.19
CA ARG A 384 28.72 -20.56 18.97
C ARG A 384 27.68 -21.47 18.30
N THR A 385 28.00 -21.92 17.10
CA THR A 385 27.21 -22.89 16.33
C THR A 385 27.37 -24.31 16.87
N ASN A 386 26.25 -24.88 17.33
CA ASN A 386 25.91 -26.31 17.43
C ASN A 386 26.89 -27.29 18.07
N GLN A 387 27.78 -26.83 18.96
CA GLN A 387 28.41 -27.71 19.94
C GLN A 387 28.22 -27.19 21.36
N ILE A 388 27.29 -27.82 22.09
CA ILE A 388 27.41 -27.91 23.55
C ILE A 388 28.78 -28.54 23.80
N ARG A 389 29.72 -27.77 24.34
CA ARG A 389 31.00 -28.31 24.78
C ARG A 389 30.72 -29.28 25.91
N ARG A 390 30.66 -30.58 25.60
CA ARG A 390 30.73 -31.67 26.60
C ARG A 390 31.85 -31.29 27.56
N PRO A 391 31.55 -30.96 28.83
CA PRO A 391 32.51 -30.26 29.65
C PRO A 391 33.70 -31.17 29.89
N ASP A 392 34.88 -30.72 29.45
CA ASP A 392 36.15 -31.33 29.86
C ASP A 392 36.12 -31.51 31.38
N ALA A 393 36.42 -32.72 31.86
CA ALA A 393 36.22 -33.14 33.25
C ALA A 393 37.23 -32.51 34.23
N VAL A 394 37.33 -31.19 34.17
CA VAL A 394 38.22 -30.26 34.88
C VAL A 394 37.42 -29.01 35.29
N ASP A 395 36.45 -28.55 34.49
CA ASP A 395 35.72 -27.29 34.72
C ASP A 395 34.30 -27.47 35.30
N VAL A 396 33.84 -28.71 35.53
CA VAL A 396 32.51 -29.06 36.10
C VAL A 396 32.29 -28.55 37.54
N GLN A 397 33.26 -27.84 38.13
CA GLN A 397 33.19 -27.27 39.48
C GLN A 397 33.16 -25.73 39.51
N ARG A 398 33.06 -25.06 38.36
CA ARG A 398 32.82 -23.60 38.31
C ARG A 398 31.32 -23.33 38.21
N THR A 399 30.74 -22.77 39.26
CA THR A 399 29.41 -22.17 39.18
C THR A 399 29.46 -20.94 38.28
N VAL A 400 28.42 -20.76 37.46
CA VAL A 400 28.26 -19.59 36.60
C VAL A 400 27.59 -18.48 37.42
N PRO A 401 28.25 -17.33 37.68
CA PRO A 401 27.58 -16.18 38.26
C PRO A 401 26.61 -15.61 37.22
N ILE A 402 25.35 -15.43 37.61
CA ILE A 402 24.29 -14.82 36.80
C ILE A 402 23.73 -13.65 37.58
N ARG A 403 23.81 -12.46 37.01
CA ARG A 403 23.18 -11.27 37.58
C ARG A 403 21.71 -11.20 37.20
N LEU A 404 20.87 -10.97 38.20
CA LEU A 404 19.41 -10.87 38.09
C LEU A 404 18.99 -9.49 38.59
N ALA A 405 18.33 -8.73 37.72
CA ALA A 405 17.86 -7.37 37.99
C ALA A 405 16.35 -7.38 38.26
N LYS A 406 15.93 -6.81 39.41
CA LYS A 406 14.52 -6.66 39.84
C LYS A 406 14.30 -5.19 40.17
N GLY A 407 13.87 -4.41 39.17
CA GLY A 407 13.81 -2.94 39.29
C GLY A 407 15.19 -2.32 39.48
N SER A 408 15.42 -1.69 40.63
CA SER A 408 16.72 -1.10 41.03
C SER A 408 17.68 -2.11 41.70
N GLU A 409 17.19 -3.27 42.11
CA GLU A 409 17.98 -4.26 42.86
C GLU A 409 18.67 -5.25 41.91
N ASN A 410 19.92 -5.60 42.23
CA ASN A 410 20.74 -6.53 41.46
C ASN A 410 21.35 -7.60 42.37
N GLU A 411 20.90 -8.84 42.25
CA GLU A 411 21.51 -9.98 42.93
C GLU A 411 22.36 -10.82 41.97
N THR A 412 23.28 -11.63 42.50
CA THR A 412 24.10 -12.56 41.70
C THR A 412 23.94 -13.98 42.25
N VAL A 413 23.30 -14.85 41.47
CA VAL A 413 23.16 -16.27 41.80
C VAL A 413 24.25 -17.11 41.14
N HIS A 414 24.64 -18.19 41.81
CA HIS A 414 25.69 -19.11 41.33
C HIS A 414 25.06 -20.39 40.77
N ALA A 415 24.75 -20.38 39.47
CA ALA A 415 24.17 -21.53 38.78
C ALA A 415 25.18 -22.68 38.68
N SER A 416 24.72 -23.91 38.93
CA SER A 416 25.53 -25.13 38.76
C SER A 416 25.45 -25.70 37.35
N LEU A 417 24.40 -25.36 36.59
CA LEU A 417 24.29 -25.66 35.16
C LEU A 417 23.42 -24.62 34.45
N VAL A 418 23.74 -24.32 33.20
CA VAL A 418 22.95 -23.45 32.30
C VAL A 418 22.74 -24.20 30.99
N LEU A 419 21.48 -24.37 30.60
CA LEU A 419 21.06 -25.16 29.45
C LEU A 419 20.39 -24.23 28.43
N PRO A 420 20.93 -24.05 27.21
CA PRO A 420 20.38 -23.10 26.23
C PRO A 420 19.13 -23.67 25.55
N LEU A 421 18.00 -22.96 25.64
CA LEU A 421 16.80 -23.28 24.88
C LEU A 421 16.95 -22.73 23.46
N LYS A 422 17.34 -23.59 22.53
CA LYS A 422 17.72 -23.22 21.16
C LYS A 422 16.93 -24.04 20.14
N PHE A 423 16.22 -23.35 19.23
CA PHE A 423 15.51 -23.99 18.11
C PHE A 423 16.18 -23.62 16.79
N LYS A 424 16.69 -24.63 16.06
CA LYS A 424 17.60 -24.44 14.91
C LYS A 424 18.78 -23.54 15.33
N GLU A 425 19.00 -22.40 14.67
CA GLU A 425 20.03 -21.41 15.08
C GLU A 425 19.55 -20.37 16.11
N ARG A 426 18.26 -20.35 16.46
CA ARG A 426 17.67 -19.29 17.31
C ARG A 426 17.74 -19.63 18.80
N LEU A 427 18.43 -18.79 19.57
CA LEU A 427 18.41 -18.83 21.03
C LEU A 427 17.14 -18.13 21.57
N ASN A 428 16.24 -18.93 22.14
CA ASN A 428 14.95 -18.49 22.68
C ASN A 428 14.96 -18.31 24.20
N GLY A 429 15.85 -18.98 24.93
CA GLY A 429 15.87 -18.94 26.39
C GLY A 429 17.02 -19.72 27.02
N PHE A 430 16.93 -19.93 28.33
CA PHE A 430 17.79 -20.82 29.10
C PHE A 430 17.00 -21.49 30.24
N ILE A 431 17.30 -22.75 30.53
CA ILE A 431 16.99 -23.34 31.84
C ILE A 431 18.23 -23.19 32.73
N VAL A 432 18.07 -22.61 33.92
CA VAL A 432 19.16 -22.35 34.86
C VAL A 432 18.94 -23.19 36.12
N LEU A 433 19.93 -24.01 36.48
CA LEU A 433 19.84 -24.95 37.60
C LEU A 433 20.78 -24.54 38.74
N GLY A 434 20.24 -24.50 39.95
CA GLY A 434 21.01 -24.35 41.19
C GLY A 434 21.80 -25.62 41.56
N PRO A 435 22.42 -25.63 42.76
CA PRO A 435 23.06 -26.82 43.32
C PRO A 435 22.03 -27.91 43.67
N ARG A 436 22.48 -29.16 43.77
CA ARG A 436 21.64 -30.31 44.17
C ARG A 436 21.85 -30.67 45.63
N LEU A 437 20.74 -30.83 46.36
CA LEU A 437 20.69 -31.23 47.78
C LEU A 437 21.37 -32.58 48.06
N GLU A 438 21.43 -33.49 47.07
CA GLU A 438 22.03 -34.83 47.23
C GLU A 438 23.43 -34.99 46.57
N LYS A 439 23.89 -34.10 45.67
CA LYS A 439 25.15 -34.31 44.90
C LYS A 439 25.78 -33.03 44.35
N ASP A 440 27.04 -32.77 44.68
CA ASP A 440 27.85 -31.65 44.17
C ASP A 440 28.20 -31.70 42.66
N TYR A 441 27.62 -32.63 41.87
CA TYR A 441 27.92 -32.79 40.44
C TYR A 441 26.78 -33.47 39.65
N TYR A 442 26.78 -33.22 38.34
CA TYR A 442 26.01 -33.96 37.34
C TYR A 442 26.91 -35.02 36.69
N ASN A 443 26.40 -36.26 36.56
CA ASN A 443 27.10 -37.32 35.83
C ASN A 443 26.72 -37.33 34.34
N GLN A 444 27.37 -38.15 33.49
CA GLN A 444 27.09 -38.13 32.04
C GLN A 444 25.62 -38.47 31.73
N PHE A 445 25.03 -39.45 32.41
CA PHE A 445 23.61 -39.81 32.25
C PHE A 445 22.67 -38.71 32.77
N ASP A 446 23.05 -37.97 33.83
CA ASP A 446 22.30 -36.77 34.24
C ASP A 446 22.34 -35.70 33.13
N LEU A 447 23.48 -35.50 32.46
CA LEU A 447 23.66 -34.53 31.38
C LEU A 447 22.96 -34.95 30.08
N ASP A 448 23.02 -36.22 29.69
CA ASP A 448 22.32 -36.76 28.51
C ASP A 448 20.80 -36.61 28.68
N ILE A 449 20.28 -36.87 29.88
CA ILE A 449 18.87 -36.60 30.22
C ILE A 449 18.56 -35.10 30.17
N LEU A 450 19.36 -34.26 30.83
CA LEU A 450 19.12 -32.82 30.84
C LEU A 450 19.21 -32.21 29.43
N GLN A 451 20.07 -32.73 28.56
CA GLN A 451 20.10 -32.35 27.15
C GLN A 451 18.83 -32.77 26.42
N PHE A 452 18.40 -34.04 26.54
CA PHE A 452 17.13 -34.50 25.95
C PHE A 452 15.93 -33.64 26.40
N LEU A 453 15.85 -33.31 27.69
CA LEU A 453 14.82 -32.42 28.23
C LEU A 453 14.95 -30.99 27.69
N THR A 454 16.17 -30.49 27.48
CA THR A 454 16.43 -29.16 26.90
C THR A 454 16.01 -29.11 25.43
N ASP A 455 16.27 -30.18 24.67
CA ASP A 455 15.89 -30.28 23.26
C ASP A 455 14.35 -30.32 23.11
N GLN A 456 13.66 -31.14 23.91
CA GLN A 456 12.19 -31.21 23.93
C GLN A 456 11.56 -29.89 24.43
N ALA A 457 12.08 -29.31 25.51
CA ALA A 457 11.64 -28.01 26.01
C ALA A 457 11.91 -26.89 25.00
N SER A 458 12.98 -26.95 24.20
CA SER A 458 13.25 -25.96 23.14
C SER A 458 12.18 -25.97 22.05
N VAL A 459 11.70 -27.16 21.67
CA VAL A 459 10.58 -27.31 20.71
C VAL A 459 9.28 -26.82 21.33
N ALA A 460 8.95 -27.27 22.54
CA ALA A 460 7.72 -26.84 23.23
C ALA A 460 7.69 -25.33 23.50
N VAL A 461 8.83 -24.72 23.84
CA VAL A 461 8.96 -23.27 24.05
C VAL A 461 8.83 -22.49 22.74
N GLU A 462 9.42 -22.90 21.61
CA GLU A 462 9.16 -22.21 20.32
C GLU A 462 7.71 -22.41 19.88
N ASN A 463 7.08 -23.56 20.15
CA ASN A 463 5.65 -23.78 19.89
C ASN A 463 4.77 -22.83 20.72
N ALA A 464 4.99 -22.73 22.03
CA ALA A 464 4.26 -21.84 22.93
C ALA A 464 4.47 -20.35 22.58
N ILE A 465 5.72 -19.95 22.28
CA ILE A 465 6.06 -18.61 21.80
C ILE A 465 5.38 -18.32 20.45
N SER A 466 5.31 -19.30 19.55
CA SER A 466 4.68 -19.13 18.24
C SER A 466 3.15 -19.09 18.34
N PHE A 467 2.55 -19.86 19.23
CA PHE A 467 1.11 -19.79 19.51
C PHE A 467 0.74 -18.44 20.14
N GLU A 468 1.50 -17.94 21.13
CA GLU A 468 1.20 -16.65 21.74
C GLU A 468 1.43 -15.48 20.74
N ARG A 469 2.41 -15.58 19.83
CA ARG A 469 2.53 -14.66 18.67
C ARG A 469 1.31 -14.74 17.75
N LEU A 470 0.87 -15.94 17.38
CA LEU A 470 -0.27 -16.16 16.49
C LEU A 470 -1.58 -15.65 17.12
N LYS A 471 -1.79 -15.89 18.41
CA LYS A 471 -2.90 -15.37 19.21
C LYS A 471 -2.86 -13.84 19.32
N GLN A 472 -1.68 -13.22 19.47
CA GLN A 472 -1.53 -11.77 19.40
C GLN A 472 -1.77 -11.22 17.98
N GLN A 473 -1.37 -11.93 16.93
CA GLN A 473 -1.67 -11.56 15.55
C GLN A 473 -3.17 -11.70 15.24
N GLN A 474 -3.82 -12.78 15.68
CA GLN A 474 -5.26 -12.99 15.52
C GLN A 474 -6.05 -11.94 16.31
N LYS A 475 -5.65 -11.64 17.55
CA LYS A 475 -6.25 -10.55 18.32
C LYS A 475 -6.10 -9.21 17.61
N ARG A 476 -4.89 -8.85 17.12
CA ARG A 476 -4.68 -7.61 16.35
C ARG A 476 -5.45 -7.59 15.03
N LEU A 477 -5.59 -8.73 14.35
CA LEU A 477 -6.39 -8.85 13.13
C LEU A 477 -7.87 -8.63 13.43
N GLN A 478 -8.37 -9.18 14.54
CA GLN A 478 -9.73 -8.97 14.99
C GLN A 478 -9.96 -7.52 15.45
N GLU A 479 -9.07 -6.95 16.27
CA GLU A 479 -9.11 -5.53 16.66
C GLU A 479 -9.08 -4.61 15.43
N ALA A 480 -8.22 -4.89 14.44
CA ALA A 480 -8.16 -4.11 13.20
C ALA A 480 -9.37 -4.33 12.27
N ASN A 481 -10.01 -5.51 12.30
CA ASN A 481 -11.22 -5.79 11.52
C ASN A 481 -12.48 -5.22 12.20
N GLU A 482 -12.52 -5.20 13.53
CA GLU A 482 -13.53 -4.49 14.32
C GLU A 482 -13.35 -2.97 14.19
N GLU A 483 -12.12 -2.45 14.18
CA GLU A 483 -11.81 -1.05 13.86
C GLU A 483 -12.17 -0.71 12.42
N LEU A 484 -11.83 -1.56 11.44
CA LEU A 484 -12.20 -1.36 10.03
C LEU A 484 -13.72 -1.39 9.83
N SER A 485 -14.42 -2.34 10.46
CA SER A 485 -15.89 -2.41 10.43
C SER A 485 -16.52 -1.20 11.13
N LEU A 486 -16.01 -0.79 12.29
CA LEU A 486 -16.46 0.40 13.00
C LEU A 486 -16.18 1.68 12.19
N SER A 487 -15.05 1.75 11.50
CA SER A 487 -14.67 2.85 10.61
C SER A 487 -15.58 2.90 9.38
N ARG A 488 -15.83 1.77 8.73
CA ARG A 488 -16.77 1.66 7.59
C ARG A 488 -18.19 2.06 8.01
N ASN A 489 -18.69 1.49 9.11
CA ASN A 489 -20.01 1.81 9.64
C ASN A 489 -20.12 3.28 10.09
N LYS A 490 -19.03 3.88 10.61
CA LYS A 490 -18.95 5.33 10.88
C LYS A 490 -18.99 6.16 9.60
N LEU A 491 -18.25 5.79 8.56
CA LEU A 491 -18.25 6.48 7.26
C LEU A 491 -19.62 6.39 6.58
N GLU A 492 -20.26 5.22 6.61
CA GLU A 492 -21.65 5.01 6.18
C GLU A 492 -22.62 5.90 6.97
N ALA A 493 -22.52 5.92 8.30
CA ALA A 493 -23.37 6.75 9.16
C ALA A 493 -23.09 8.26 9.03
N PHE A 494 -21.86 8.69 8.71
CA PHE A 494 -21.55 10.08 8.39
C PHE A 494 -22.11 10.47 7.02
N PHE A 495 -22.00 9.60 6.02
CA PHE A 495 -22.54 9.83 4.68
C PHE A 495 -24.07 9.98 4.70
N ASP A 496 -24.76 9.06 5.39
CA ASP A 496 -26.21 9.11 5.62
C ASP A 496 -26.65 10.22 6.60
N GLY A 497 -25.77 10.63 7.52
CA GLY A 497 -26.02 11.72 8.47
C GLY A 497 -25.99 13.12 7.84
N ILE A 498 -25.44 13.28 6.63
CA ILE A 498 -25.45 14.55 5.91
C ILE A 498 -26.85 14.81 5.34
N ALA A 499 -27.48 15.91 5.76
CA ALA A 499 -28.82 16.31 5.35
C ALA A 499 -28.93 16.80 3.89
N THR A 500 -27.80 17.03 3.23
CA THR A 500 -27.71 17.41 1.80
C THR A 500 -27.75 16.15 0.92
N PRO A 501 -28.51 16.13 -0.19
CA PRO A 501 -28.45 15.03 -1.16
C PRO A 501 -27.04 14.89 -1.74
N ILE A 502 -26.45 13.70 -1.61
CA ILE A 502 -25.15 13.34 -2.19
C ILE A 502 -25.26 12.00 -2.91
N SER A 503 -24.65 11.91 -4.09
CA SER A 503 -24.43 10.66 -4.82
C SER A 503 -23.00 10.54 -5.33
N ILE A 504 -22.56 9.30 -5.56
CA ILE A 504 -21.33 8.98 -6.30
C ILE A 504 -21.75 8.34 -7.62
N GLN A 505 -21.13 8.76 -8.72
CA GLN A 505 -21.49 8.34 -10.08
C GLN A 505 -20.27 7.94 -10.92
N ASP A 506 -20.50 7.12 -11.96
CA ASP A 506 -19.46 6.68 -12.91
C ASP A 506 -19.51 7.42 -14.26
N ILE A 507 -18.51 7.16 -15.10
CA ILE A 507 -18.39 7.71 -16.46
C ILE A 507 -19.56 7.37 -17.40
N ASN A 508 -20.38 6.38 -17.09
CA ASN A 508 -21.55 5.99 -17.86
C ASN A 508 -22.85 6.59 -17.31
N TYR A 509 -22.76 7.60 -16.44
CA TYR A 509 -23.88 8.23 -15.73
C TYR A 509 -24.61 7.30 -14.73
N ASN A 510 -24.01 6.15 -14.35
CA ASN A 510 -24.62 5.25 -13.37
C ASN A 510 -24.39 5.78 -11.96
N ILE A 511 -25.41 5.78 -11.11
CA ILE A 511 -25.24 6.03 -9.67
C ILE A 511 -24.61 4.79 -9.03
N VAL A 512 -23.48 4.97 -8.34
CA VAL A 512 -22.74 3.93 -7.62
C VAL A 512 -23.24 3.79 -6.18
N THR A 513 -23.57 4.91 -5.53
CA THR A 513 -24.24 4.96 -4.22
C THR A 513 -24.84 6.35 -3.98
N ALA A 514 -25.81 6.46 -3.07
CA ALA A 514 -26.48 7.71 -2.72
C ALA A 514 -26.89 7.72 -1.23
N ASN A 515 -26.78 8.86 -0.56
CA ASN A 515 -27.02 8.95 0.87
C ASN A 515 -28.51 9.00 1.24
N TYR A 516 -28.81 8.93 2.54
CA TYR A 516 -30.17 8.99 3.07
C TYR A 516 -30.92 10.28 2.67
N ALA A 517 -30.24 11.42 2.62
CA ALA A 517 -30.84 12.66 2.14
C ALA A 517 -31.24 12.57 0.66
N ALA A 518 -30.41 11.99 -0.21
CA ALA A 518 -30.77 11.76 -1.61
C ALA A 518 -31.93 10.76 -1.75
N ARG A 519 -31.91 9.64 -1.02
CA ARG A 519 -33.02 8.66 -0.99
C ARG A 519 -34.35 9.30 -0.56
N ARG A 520 -34.30 10.17 0.47
CA ARG A 520 -35.45 10.93 0.96
C ARG A 520 -35.91 12.02 -0.02
N TYR A 521 -34.99 12.69 -0.70
CA TYR A 521 -35.30 13.79 -1.61
C TYR A 521 -35.88 13.31 -2.95
N PHE A 522 -35.36 12.22 -3.50
CA PHE A 522 -35.83 11.59 -4.75
C PHE A 522 -36.83 10.46 -4.53
N GLU A 523 -37.28 10.25 -3.28
CA GLU A 523 -38.34 9.32 -2.87
C GLU A 523 -38.13 7.88 -3.38
N LYS A 524 -36.87 7.41 -3.37
CA LYS A 524 -36.47 6.11 -3.91
C LYS A 524 -35.59 5.28 -2.96
N PRO A 525 -35.77 3.95 -2.91
CA PRO A 525 -34.91 3.05 -2.14
C PRO A 525 -33.51 2.96 -2.78
N LEU A 526 -32.50 2.54 -2.01
CA LEU A 526 -31.11 2.52 -2.47
C LEU A 526 -30.93 1.58 -3.68
N GLU A 527 -31.68 0.48 -3.66
CA GLU A 527 -31.71 -0.61 -4.62
C GLU A 527 -32.27 -0.19 -5.99
N GLU A 528 -33.07 0.88 -6.06
CA GLU A 528 -33.51 1.51 -7.31
C GLU A 528 -32.57 2.61 -7.82
N LEU A 529 -31.74 3.17 -6.93
CA LEU A 529 -30.77 4.21 -7.29
C LEU A 529 -29.50 3.57 -7.88
N ILE A 530 -28.95 2.54 -7.24
CA ILE A 530 -27.69 1.92 -7.66
C ILE A 530 -27.83 1.29 -9.07
N GLY A 531 -26.91 1.67 -9.97
CA GLY A 531 -26.90 1.26 -11.38
C GLY A 531 -27.85 2.03 -12.29
N ALA A 532 -28.75 2.86 -11.75
CA ALA A 532 -29.66 3.68 -12.55
C ALA A 532 -28.96 4.94 -13.08
N LYS A 533 -29.46 5.49 -14.20
CA LYS A 533 -28.90 6.68 -14.85
C LYS A 533 -29.28 7.96 -14.12
N CYS A 534 -28.30 8.77 -13.70
CA CYS A 534 -28.54 10.01 -12.94
C CYS A 534 -29.49 10.97 -13.67
N TYR A 535 -29.35 11.13 -15.00
CA TYR A 535 -30.23 11.99 -15.79
C TYR A 535 -31.69 11.52 -15.82
N LYS A 536 -31.94 10.21 -15.67
CA LYS A 536 -33.28 9.63 -15.58
C LYS A 536 -33.86 9.67 -14.16
N VAL A 537 -33.01 9.52 -13.14
CA VAL A 537 -33.43 9.49 -11.72
C VAL A 537 -33.58 10.89 -11.13
N TYR A 538 -32.58 11.75 -11.29
CA TYR A 538 -32.52 13.07 -10.66
C TYR A 538 -33.11 14.18 -11.52
N PHE A 539 -33.12 14.03 -12.85
CA PHE A 539 -33.61 15.06 -13.78
C PHE A 539 -34.80 14.61 -14.64
N ASN A 540 -35.30 13.38 -14.45
CA ASN A 540 -36.43 12.78 -15.17
C ASN A 540 -36.33 12.88 -16.72
N ARG A 541 -35.13 12.63 -17.26
CA ARG A 541 -34.83 12.66 -18.71
C ARG A 541 -34.56 11.26 -19.24
N ASP A 542 -34.98 10.96 -20.47
CA ASP A 542 -34.58 9.73 -21.17
C ASP A 542 -33.23 9.86 -21.90
N ARG A 543 -32.70 11.08 -22.04
CA ARG A 543 -31.36 11.38 -22.59
C ARG A 543 -30.52 12.22 -21.61
N PRO A 544 -29.17 12.20 -21.71
CA PRO A 544 -28.28 13.06 -20.93
C PRO A 544 -28.60 14.56 -21.05
N CYS A 545 -27.99 15.37 -20.17
CA CYS A 545 -28.06 16.83 -20.27
C CYS A 545 -27.33 17.33 -21.52
N ALA A 546 -27.87 18.37 -22.18
CA ALA A 546 -27.28 18.96 -23.38
C ALA A 546 -25.87 19.53 -23.11
N GLU A 547 -25.72 20.22 -21.99
CA GLU A 547 -24.44 20.54 -21.35
C GLU A 547 -24.40 19.72 -20.05
N CYS A 548 -23.35 18.91 -19.85
CA CYS A 548 -23.33 17.92 -18.78
C CYS A 548 -22.04 17.99 -17.98
N LEU A 549 -21.98 18.93 -17.03
CA LEU A 549 -20.80 19.21 -16.22
C LEU A 549 -20.26 18.01 -15.42
N ALA A 550 -21.06 16.96 -15.23
CA ALA A 550 -20.62 15.66 -14.73
C ALA A 550 -19.54 15.01 -15.64
N GLN A 551 -19.72 15.06 -16.95
CA GLN A 551 -18.74 14.57 -17.93
C GLN A 551 -17.58 15.54 -18.08
N ASP A 552 -17.81 16.85 -18.04
CA ASP A 552 -16.73 17.85 -18.09
C ASP A 552 -15.80 17.73 -16.87
N CYS A 553 -16.37 17.46 -15.69
CA CYS A 553 -15.67 17.12 -14.45
C CYS A 553 -14.83 15.84 -14.59
N LEU A 554 -15.39 14.76 -15.15
CA LEU A 554 -14.66 13.52 -15.38
C LEU A 554 -13.54 13.64 -16.42
N HIS A 555 -13.80 14.36 -17.52
CA HIS A 555 -12.90 14.53 -18.65
C HIS A 555 -11.70 15.43 -18.28
N THR A 556 -11.95 16.57 -17.65
CA THR A 556 -10.91 17.55 -17.29
C THR A 556 -10.28 17.31 -15.90
N ARG A 557 -10.95 16.52 -15.04
CA ARG A 557 -10.60 16.28 -13.62
C ARG A 557 -10.58 17.55 -12.75
N LEU A 558 -11.36 18.55 -13.12
CA LEU A 558 -11.57 19.78 -12.34
C LEU A 558 -12.94 19.75 -11.62
N PRO A 559 -13.13 20.53 -10.55
CA PRO A 559 -14.45 20.74 -9.96
C PRO A 559 -15.32 21.61 -10.88
N PHE A 560 -16.61 21.28 -11.00
CA PHE A 560 -17.60 22.09 -11.72
C PHE A 560 -18.81 22.37 -10.85
N THR A 561 -19.46 23.51 -11.11
CA THR A 561 -20.70 23.92 -10.45
C THR A 561 -21.72 24.32 -11.52
N ALA A 562 -22.86 23.62 -11.57
CA ALA A 562 -24.03 24.07 -12.30
C ALA A 562 -25.05 24.63 -11.30
N GLU A 563 -25.48 25.87 -11.48
CA GLU A 563 -26.63 26.39 -10.76
C GLU A 563 -27.91 25.94 -11.47
N LYS A 564 -28.81 25.26 -10.75
CA LYS A 564 -30.03 24.69 -11.30
C LYS A 564 -31.17 24.74 -10.29
N GLN A 565 -32.34 25.21 -10.72
CA GLN A 565 -33.56 25.12 -9.93
C GLN A 565 -34.17 23.71 -10.08
N ASP A 566 -34.65 23.09 -8.99
CA ASP A 566 -35.54 21.92 -9.09
C ASP A 566 -36.97 22.41 -9.29
N ASP A 567 -37.54 22.15 -10.47
CA ASP A 567 -38.91 22.52 -10.84
C ASP A 567 -39.96 22.04 -9.82
N ARG A 568 -39.73 20.88 -9.18
CA ARG A 568 -40.65 20.24 -8.20
C ARG A 568 -40.66 20.96 -6.86
N THR A 569 -39.54 21.53 -6.41
CA THR A 569 -39.43 22.16 -5.08
C THR A 569 -39.16 23.66 -5.12
N GLN A 570 -38.92 24.24 -6.30
CA GLN A 570 -38.56 25.64 -6.56
C GLN A 570 -37.27 26.12 -5.88
N LEU A 571 -36.51 25.20 -5.26
CA LEU A 571 -35.21 25.49 -4.64
C LEU A 571 -34.13 25.61 -5.73
N ASN A 572 -33.24 26.57 -5.58
CA ASN A 572 -32.05 26.74 -6.42
C ASN A 572 -30.90 25.95 -5.79
N PHE A 573 -30.40 24.95 -6.49
CA PHE A 573 -29.23 24.18 -6.09
C PHE A 573 -28.00 24.56 -6.90
N ALA A 574 -26.86 24.73 -6.22
CA ALA A 574 -25.56 24.50 -6.82
C ALA A 574 -25.34 22.98 -6.87
N LEU A 575 -25.49 22.40 -8.06
CA LEU A 575 -25.06 21.04 -8.36
C LEU A 575 -23.55 21.09 -8.54
N ASN A 576 -22.83 20.52 -7.58
CA ASN A 576 -21.38 20.57 -7.53
C ASN A 576 -20.81 19.18 -7.80
N PHE A 577 -19.86 19.11 -8.73
CA PHE A 577 -19.25 17.89 -9.24
C PHE A 577 -17.78 17.86 -8.83
N TYR A 578 -17.38 16.90 -7.97
CA TYR A 578 -16.00 16.72 -7.52
C TYR A 578 -15.44 15.36 -7.97
N PRO A 579 -14.30 15.32 -8.70
CA PRO A 579 -13.71 14.06 -9.17
C PRO A 579 -13.08 13.31 -7.99
N ILE A 580 -13.31 12.00 -7.90
CA ILE A 580 -12.73 11.15 -6.86
C ILE A 580 -11.37 10.61 -7.34
N PRO A 581 -10.27 10.77 -6.57
CA PRO A 581 -9.00 10.13 -6.89
C PRO A 581 -9.09 8.61 -6.62
N VAL A 582 -9.45 7.84 -7.66
CA VAL A 582 -9.53 6.38 -7.61
C VAL A 582 -8.18 5.70 -7.90
N PRO A 583 -7.91 4.49 -7.36
CA PRO A 583 -6.73 3.71 -7.72
C PRO A 583 -6.65 3.35 -9.20
N SER A 584 -5.43 3.18 -9.72
CA SER A 584 -5.19 2.79 -11.11
C SER A 584 -5.87 1.44 -11.44
N GLY A 585 -6.82 1.46 -12.38
CA GLY A 585 -7.61 0.30 -12.80
C GLY A 585 -9.07 0.32 -12.34
N SER A 586 -9.44 1.21 -11.41
CA SER A 586 -10.85 1.47 -11.07
C SER A 586 -11.51 2.38 -12.12
N PRO A 587 -12.84 2.27 -12.35
CA PRO A 587 -13.57 3.23 -13.18
C PRO A 587 -13.49 4.64 -12.57
N ALA A 588 -13.42 5.66 -13.43
CA ALA A 588 -13.46 7.04 -12.98
C ALA A 588 -14.84 7.38 -12.40
N SER A 589 -14.85 8.03 -11.23
CA SER A 589 -16.05 8.42 -10.50
C SER A 589 -15.97 9.84 -9.97
N PHE A 590 -17.12 10.46 -9.76
CA PHE A 590 -17.27 11.78 -9.14
C PHE A 590 -18.35 11.76 -8.06
N ILE A 591 -18.28 12.73 -7.15
CA ILE A 591 -19.35 13.07 -6.20
C ILE A 591 -20.19 14.17 -6.83
N GLU A 592 -21.51 13.99 -6.86
CA GLU A 592 -22.48 15.08 -7.08
C GLU A 592 -23.15 15.40 -5.74
N PHE A 593 -23.12 16.67 -5.32
CA PHE A 593 -23.88 17.16 -4.17
C PHE A 593 -24.75 18.37 -4.52
N PHE A 594 -25.95 18.38 -3.92
CA PHE A 594 -27.02 19.33 -4.22
C PHE A 594 -27.09 20.39 -3.11
N GLN A 595 -26.24 21.43 -3.20
CA GLN A 595 -26.21 22.50 -2.20
C GLN A 595 -27.31 23.54 -2.48
N ASP A 596 -28.25 23.74 -1.56
CA ASP A 596 -29.23 24.82 -1.66
C ASP A 596 -28.53 26.19 -1.57
N ILE A 597 -28.66 27.00 -2.62
CA ILE A 597 -28.12 28.36 -2.75
C ILE A 597 -29.24 29.40 -2.89
N THR A 598 -30.52 29.03 -2.67
CA THR A 598 -31.68 29.89 -2.89
C THR A 598 -31.56 31.24 -2.17
N ARG A 599 -31.01 31.24 -0.94
CA ARG A 599 -30.80 32.46 -0.15
C ARG A 599 -29.60 33.30 -0.60
N GLN A 600 -28.63 32.71 -1.30
CA GLN A 600 -27.42 33.39 -1.79
C GLN A 600 -27.70 34.19 -3.07
N LYS A 601 -28.39 33.60 -4.05
CA LYS A 601 -28.68 34.27 -5.34
C LYS A 601 -29.36 35.62 -5.16
N THR A 602 -30.39 35.67 -4.30
CA THR A 602 -31.17 36.88 -4.01
C THR A 602 -30.30 38.07 -3.55
N LEU A 603 -29.14 37.82 -2.93
CA LEU A 603 -28.23 38.86 -2.43
C LEU A 603 -27.15 39.28 -3.43
N GLN A 604 -26.89 38.48 -4.47
CA GLN A 604 -25.90 38.78 -5.51
C GLN A 604 -26.46 39.68 -6.61
N GLU A 605 -27.73 39.49 -6.96
CA GLU A 605 -28.44 40.28 -7.97
C GLU A 605 -28.57 41.76 -7.56
N GLU A 606 -28.71 42.02 -6.25
CA GLU A 606 -28.73 43.37 -5.64
C GLU A 606 -27.39 44.14 -5.80
N LEU A 607 -26.28 43.45 -6.04
CA LEU A 607 -24.92 44.04 -6.07
C LEU A 607 -24.46 44.46 -7.47
N ILE A 608 -24.70 43.62 -8.49
CA ILE A 608 -24.10 43.77 -9.84
C ILE A 608 -24.59 45.03 -10.57
N GLN A 609 -25.78 45.55 -10.24
CA GLN A 609 -26.29 46.79 -10.84
C GLN A 609 -25.46 48.04 -10.47
N SER A 610 -24.70 48.01 -9.39
CA SER A 610 -23.95 49.17 -8.88
C SER A 610 -22.67 49.48 -9.68
N GLU A 611 -21.95 48.44 -10.13
CA GLU A 611 -20.56 48.58 -10.60
C GLU A 611 -20.43 49.01 -12.08
N LYS A 612 -21.33 48.54 -12.95
CA LYS A 612 -21.26 48.77 -14.41
C LYS A 612 -21.27 50.25 -14.83
N LEU A 613 -21.79 51.14 -13.99
CA LEU A 613 -22.03 52.55 -14.33
C LEU A 613 -20.77 53.43 -14.28
N ALA A 614 -19.63 52.92 -13.79
CA ALA A 614 -18.46 53.75 -13.47
C ALA A 614 -17.30 53.75 -14.51
N GLY A 615 -17.18 52.72 -15.36
CA GLY A 615 -15.87 52.37 -15.96
C GLY A 615 -15.56 52.85 -17.38
N ILE A 616 -16.55 52.98 -18.28
CA ILE A 616 -16.28 53.09 -19.73
C ILE A 616 -15.81 54.48 -20.17
N GLY A 617 -16.46 55.51 -19.66
CA GLY A 617 -16.59 56.79 -20.33
C GLY A 617 -15.33 57.65 -20.32
N THR A 618 -14.18 57.22 -20.90
CA THR A 618 -12.87 57.79 -20.53
C THR A 618 -11.56 57.87 -21.45
N LEU A 619 -11.42 58.35 -22.71
CA LEU A 619 -10.07 58.68 -23.35
C LEU A 619 -9.88 60.03 -24.10
N VAL A 620 -10.93 60.62 -24.61
CA VAL A 620 -11.15 61.00 -26.02
C VAL A 620 -10.84 62.47 -26.25
N SER A 621 -9.71 62.95 -25.72
CA SER A 621 -9.45 64.39 -25.65
C SER A 621 -8.06 64.85 -26.10
N GLY A 622 -7.18 63.94 -26.55
CA GLY A 622 -5.85 64.28 -27.07
C GLY A 622 -5.75 64.45 -28.59
N ILE A 623 -5.85 63.34 -29.33
CA ILE A 623 -5.33 63.17 -30.69
C ILE A 623 -6.14 63.89 -31.81
N ALA A 624 -7.46 64.11 -31.69
CA ALA A 624 -8.25 64.60 -32.84
C ALA A 624 -7.96 66.03 -33.32
N HIS A 625 -7.38 66.86 -32.46
CA HIS A 625 -7.58 68.30 -32.58
C HIS A 625 -6.71 68.98 -33.67
N GLU A 626 -5.63 68.34 -34.12
CA GLU A 626 -4.64 68.97 -35.00
C GLU A 626 -4.93 68.79 -36.50
N ILE A 627 -5.81 67.85 -36.89
CA ILE A 627 -6.03 67.47 -38.30
C ILE A 627 -7.23 68.17 -38.95
N ASN A 628 -8.22 68.64 -38.17
CA ASN A 628 -9.39 69.37 -38.72
C ASN A 628 -9.02 70.69 -39.44
N ASN A 629 -7.92 71.35 -39.05
CA ASN A 629 -7.67 72.76 -39.38
C ASN A 629 -7.35 73.07 -40.87
N PRO A 630 -6.37 72.43 -41.54
CA PRO A 630 -6.02 72.80 -42.92
C PRO A 630 -7.11 72.46 -43.95
N LEU A 631 -8.08 71.63 -43.57
CA LEU A 631 -9.12 71.10 -44.45
C LEU A 631 -10.31 72.05 -44.63
N GLY A 632 -10.66 72.85 -43.61
CA GLY A 632 -11.74 73.84 -43.71
C GLY A 632 -11.50 74.96 -44.73
N GLY A 633 -10.23 75.28 -45.05
CA GLY A 633 -9.89 76.41 -45.93
C GLY A 633 -10.17 76.17 -47.42
N ILE A 634 -10.00 74.92 -47.88
CA ILE A 634 -10.32 74.54 -49.27
C ILE A 634 -11.84 74.53 -49.48
N LEU A 635 -12.58 74.12 -48.44
CA LEU A 635 -14.03 73.93 -48.45
C LEU A 635 -14.80 75.23 -48.74
N GLY A 636 -14.66 76.22 -47.86
CA GLY A 636 -15.44 77.47 -47.92
C GLY A 636 -15.10 78.41 -49.08
N THR A 637 -14.10 78.07 -49.90
CA THR A 637 -13.78 78.83 -51.13
C THR A 637 -14.70 78.43 -52.29
N ALA A 638 -15.10 77.15 -52.37
CA ALA A 638 -15.97 76.65 -53.43
C ALA A 638 -17.46 76.94 -53.15
N ASP A 639 -17.91 76.88 -51.89
CA ASP A 639 -19.29 77.25 -51.48
C ASP A 639 -19.75 78.60 -52.05
N LEU A 640 -18.84 79.57 -52.13
CA LEU A 640 -19.11 80.94 -52.60
C LEU A 640 -19.31 81.04 -54.12
N MET A 641 -18.77 80.12 -54.92
CA MET A 641 -18.92 80.12 -56.38
C MET A 641 -20.26 79.51 -56.82
N LEU A 642 -20.95 78.82 -55.92
CA LEU A 642 -22.11 78.00 -56.23
C LEU A 642 -23.39 78.81 -56.57
N PRO A 643 -23.79 79.85 -55.81
CA PRO A 643 -25.08 80.53 -56.02
C PRO A 643 -25.19 81.23 -57.39
N GLU A 644 -24.07 81.72 -57.91
CA GLU A 644 -23.96 82.44 -59.19
C GLU A 644 -24.21 81.55 -60.43
N THR A 645 -24.29 80.22 -60.28
CA THR A 645 -24.47 79.28 -61.39
C THR A 645 -25.95 78.89 -61.59
N PRO A 646 -26.52 78.95 -62.82
CA PRO A 646 -27.94 78.67 -63.05
C PRO A 646 -28.37 77.24 -62.72
N GLU A 647 -29.63 77.09 -62.30
CA GLU A 647 -30.26 75.79 -62.06
C GLU A 647 -30.25 74.92 -63.33
N GLY A 648 -29.80 73.66 -63.20
CA GLY A 648 -29.61 72.74 -64.32
C GLY A 648 -28.30 72.91 -65.10
N SER A 649 -27.33 73.71 -64.64
CA SER A 649 -26.02 73.87 -65.29
C SER A 649 -24.89 73.04 -64.65
N PRO A 650 -24.02 72.33 -65.42
CA PRO A 650 -22.97 71.46 -64.86
C PRO A 650 -21.83 72.19 -64.11
N LEU A 651 -21.70 73.52 -64.25
CA LEU A 651 -20.71 74.30 -63.50
C LEU A 651 -21.03 74.37 -62.01
N ARG A 652 -22.30 74.17 -61.65
CA ARG A 652 -22.75 74.03 -60.27
C ARG A 652 -22.24 72.73 -59.66
N GLU A 653 -22.48 71.64 -60.40
CA GLU A 653 -22.09 70.25 -60.10
C GLU A 653 -20.58 70.10 -59.78
N TYR A 654 -19.70 70.71 -60.58
CA TYR A 654 -18.24 70.67 -60.30
C TYR A 654 -17.79 71.54 -59.11
N THR A 655 -18.57 72.55 -58.75
CA THR A 655 -18.27 73.41 -57.59
C THR A 655 -18.64 72.67 -56.29
N GLU A 656 -19.74 71.91 -56.31
CA GLU A 656 -20.14 70.96 -55.26
C GLU A 656 -19.10 69.83 -55.04
N ASP A 657 -18.30 69.49 -56.05
CA ASP A 657 -17.27 68.43 -55.99
C ASP A 657 -16.00 68.79 -55.19
N ILE A 658 -15.48 70.03 -55.31
CA ILE A 658 -14.22 70.44 -54.65
C ILE A 658 -14.38 70.47 -53.13
N ILE A 659 -15.55 70.89 -52.65
CA ILE A 659 -15.97 70.88 -51.24
C ILE A 659 -15.79 69.49 -50.63
N ARG A 660 -16.25 68.46 -51.35
CA ARG A 660 -16.41 67.08 -50.85
C ARG A 660 -15.10 66.39 -50.44
N TYR A 661 -13.99 66.64 -51.15
CA TYR A 661 -12.72 65.95 -50.84
C TYR A 661 -12.01 66.46 -49.58
N ALA A 662 -12.18 67.75 -49.23
CA ALA A 662 -11.53 68.31 -48.05
C ALA A 662 -12.26 67.92 -46.75
N GLN A 663 -13.53 67.50 -46.80
CA GLN A 663 -14.25 66.98 -45.63
C GLN A 663 -13.63 65.69 -45.06
N SER A 664 -13.29 64.72 -45.90
CA SER A 664 -12.97 63.36 -45.42
C SER A 664 -11.74 63.29 -44.51
N ALA A 665 -10.60 63.88 -44.88
CA ALA A 665 -9.35 63.67 -44.12
C ALA A 665 -9.40 64.19 -42.65
N ALA A 666 -10.47 64.91 -42.26
CA ALA A 666 -10.71 65.48 -40.94
C ALA A 666 -11.38 64.51 -39.95
N GLU A 667 -12.14 63.51 -40.41
CA GLU A 667 -12.82 62.57 -39.50
C GLU A 667 -11.80 61.71 -38.77
N VAL A 668 -11.01 60.97 -39.53
CA VAL A 668 -10.11 59.86 -39.14
C VAL A 668 -9.38 59.99 -37.80
N ILE A 669 -9.07 61.20 -37.37
CA ILE A 669 -8.23 61.44 -36.20
C ILE A 669 -9.04 61.85 -34.96
N ARG A 670 -10.34 62.15 -35.09
CA ARG A 670 -11.34 61.70 -34.08
C ARG A 670 -11.21 60.20 -33.88
N ASP A 671 -10.96 59.45 -34.96
CA ASP A 671 -10.84 58.00 -34.95
C ASP A 671 -9.54 57.39 -34.44
N LEU A 672 -8.66 58.14 -33.76
CA LEU A 672 -7.84 57.56 -32.68
C LEU A 672 -8.00 58.30 -31.34
N MET A 673 -9.26 58.61 -30.97
CA MET A 673 -9.61 59.08 -29.63
C MET A 673 -10.53 58.16 -28.80
N THR A 674 -11.66 57.69 -29.31
CA THR A 674 -12.82 57.18 -28.52
C THR A 674 -12.73 56.03 -27.44
N TYR A 675 -11.57 55.46 -27.03
CA TYR A 675 -11.51 54.11 -26.40
C TYR A 675 -10.97 54.00 -24.95
N SER A 676 -9.64 54.11 -24.76
CA SER A 676 -8.90 53.14 -23.93
C SER A 676 -8.38 53.58 -22.55
N ARG A 677 -8.91 54.62 -21.90
CA ARG A 677 -8.23 55.27 -20.75
C ARG A 677 -9.16 55.58 -19.56
N LYS A 678 -8.62 56.32 -18.58
CA LYS A 678 -9.26 57.38 -17.78
C LYS A 678 -8.97 58.75 -18.46
N THR A 679 -9.96 59.50 -19.00
CA THR A 679 -9.96 60.86 -19.67
C THR A 679 -11.19 61.03 -20.63
N ARG A 680 -12.46 61.08 -20.18
CA ARG A 680 -13.75 61.15 -20.97
C ARG A 680 -13.91 60.49 -22.38
N THR A 681 -14.76 59.45 -22.57
CA THR A 681 -15.22 58.83 -23.85
C THR A 681 -16.72 58.97 -24.08
N THR A 682 -17.10 59.12 -25.35
CA THR A 682 -18.48 59.33 -25.84
C THR A 682 -18.58 58.85 -27.30
N ALA A 683 -19.60 58.04 -27.63
CA ALA A 683 -19.86 57.66 -29.01
C ALA A 683 -20.52 58.81 -29.80
N GLU A 684 -20.16 58.96 -31.06
CA GLU A 684 -20.61 60.04 -31.96
C GLU A 684 -20.75 59.53 -33.41
N PRO A 685 -21.53 60.21 -34.29
CA PRO A 685 -21.69 59.80 -35.68
C PRO A 685 -20.44 60.12 -36.51
N VAL A 686 -19.87 59.12 -37.18
CA VAL A 686 -18.65 59.23 -38.01
C VAL A 686 -18.69 58.28 -39.21
N ASN A 687 -17.98 58.61 -40.29
CA ASN A 687 -17.86 57.74 -41.46
C ASN A 687 -16.68 56.73 -41.33
N ILE A 688 -16.87 55.49 -41.76
CA ILE A 688 -15.91 54.40 -41.48
C ILE A 688 -14.81 54.23 -42.54
N ILE A 689 -15.06 54.62 -43.81
CA ILE A 689 -14.07 54.57 -44.91
C ILE A 689 -12.79 55.32 -44.49
N THR A 690 -13.02 56.46 -43.85
CA THR A 690 -12.05 57.45 -43.42
C THR A 690 -11.07 56.84 -42.41
N ILE A 691 -11.56 56.06 -41.45
CA ILE A 691 -10.76 55.46 -40.37
C ILE A 691 -9.65 54.52 -40.90
N LEU A 692 -10.00 53.76 -41.93
CA LEU A 692 -9.13 52.77 -42.58
C LEU A 692 -7.91 53.42 -43.26
N GLU A 693 -8.06 54.63 -43.80
CA GLU A 693 -7.03 55.32 -44.58
C GLU A 693 -5.78 55.73 -43.78
N ASN A 694 -5.93 56.32 -42.58
CA ASN A 694 -4.74 56.71 -41.80
C ASN A 694 -4.14 55.54 -41.02
N SER A 695 -4.90 54.47 -40.77
CA SER A 695 -4.37 53.20 -40.23
C SER A 695 -3.21 52.68 -41.09
N LEU A 696 -3.41 52.66 -42.42
CA LEU A 696 -2.37 52.30 -43.40
C LEU A 696 -1.15 53.24 -43.33
N LYS A 697 -1.38 54.55 -43.35
CA LYS A 697 -0.32 55.58 -43.34
C LYS A 697 0.55 55.54 -42.08
N MET A 698 0.02 54.99 -40.98
CA MET A 698 0.77 54.80 -39.74
C MET A 698 1.62 53.52 -39.77
N ALA A 699 1.09 52.42 -40.34
CA ALA A 699 1.85 51.17 -40.52
C ALA A 699 3.08 51.35 -41.44
N MET A 700 2.93 52.09 -42.54
CA MET A 700 4.01 52.39 -43.52
C MET A 700 5.21 53.20 -42.96
N ARG A 701 5.16 53.62 -41.68
CA ARG A 701 6.25 54.35 -41.01
C ARG A 701 6.95 53.56 -39.91
N GLY A 702 6.38 52.43 -39.48
CA GLY A 702 6.86 51.66 -38.32
C GLY A 702 7.52 50.32 -38.65
N ILE A 703 7.41 49.86 -39.90
CA ILE A 703 7.92 48.57 -40.41
C ILE A 703 8.49 48.84 -41.81
N ASP A 704 9.56 48.14 -42.20
CA ASP A 704 10.06 48.16 -43.58
C ASP A 704 9.15 47.32 -44.50
N PHE A 705 8.77 47.89 -45.65
CA PHE A 705 7.86 47.28 -46.62
C PHE A 705 8.61 46.64 -47.81
N GLY A 706 9.92 46.86 -47.96
CA GLY A 706 10.68 46.39 -49.12
C GLY A 706 10.09 46.88 -50.46
N THR A 707 9.53 45.97 -51.25
CA THR A 707 8.94 46.23 -52.58
C THR A 707 7.40 46.16 -52.62
N ILE A 708 6.71 46.03 -51.48
CA ILE A 708 5.24 45.83 -51.41
C ILE A 708 4.45 46.98 -52.05
N VAL A 709 3.47 46.63 -52.89
CA VAL A 709 2.55 47.56 -53.59
C VAL A 709 1.19 47.62 -52.87
N VAL A 710 0.53 48.78 -52.83
CA VAL A 710 -0.77 48.95 -52.14
C VAL A 710 -1.91 49.38 -53.09
N ARG A 711 -3.10 48.79 -52.93
CA ARG A 711 -4.35 49.05 -53.69
C ARG A 711 -5.52 49.37 -52.75
N LYS A 712 -6.54 50.10 -53.22
CA LYS A 712 -7.71 50.53 -52.42
C LYS A 712 -9.00 50.60 -53.26
N GLN A 713 -10.17 50.32 -52.66
CA GLN A 713 -11.48 50.22 -53.33
C GLN A 713 -12.64 50.63 -52.40
N TYR A 714 -13.13 51.87 -52.46
CA TYR A 714 -14.14 52.38 -51.51
C TYR A 714 -15.41 52.91 -52.21
N ASP A 715 -16.59 52.42 -51.82
CA ASP A 715 -17.91 52.90 -52.25
C ASP A 715 -18.55 53.78 -51.16
N THR A 716 -19.51 54.65 -51.51
CA THR A 716 -20.15 55.63 -50.61
C THR A 716 -20.95 54.97 -49.49
N VAL A 717 -20.88 55.52 -48.25
CA VAL A 717 -21.54 54.95 -47.06
C VAL A 717 -22.21 56.03 -46.18
N LYS A 718 -23.29 55.67 -45.48
CA LYS A 718 -23.91 56.47 -44.39
C LYS A 718 -22.98 56.56 -43.17
N ASP A 719 -23.11 57.62 -42.37
CA ASP A 719 -22.34 57.76 -41.11
C ASP A 719 -22.88 56.82 -40.02
N ILE A 720 -22.04 56.45 -39.04
CA ILE A 720 -22.33 55.43 -38.01
C ILE A 720 -22.03 55.89 -36.59
N LEU A 721 -22.89 55.54 -35.62
CA LEU A 721 -22.73 55.91 -34.21
C LEU A 721 -21.83 54.89 -33.48
N VAL A 722 -20.52 55.11 -33.51
CA VAL A 722 -19.51 54.17 -32.98
C VAL A 722 -18.50 54.84 -32.05
N SER A 723 -17.47 54.09 -31.68
CA SER A 723 -16.30 54.58 -30.95
C SER A 723 -15.11 54.73 -31.92
N PRO A 724 -14.90 55.92 -32.51
CA PRO A 724 -13.79 56.29 -33.37
C PRO A 724 -12.46 55.47 -33.21
N THR A 725 -11.68 55.59 -32.11
CA THR A 725 -10.43 54.78 -31.86
C THR A 725 -10.57 53.30 -32.12
N GLU A 726 -11.70 52.74 -31.70
CA GLU A 726 -11.82 51.30 -31.57
C GLU A 726 -11.67 50.70 -32.97
N MET A 727 -12.18 51.42 -33.97
CA MET A 727 -12.04 51.09 -35.37
C MET A 727 -10.62 51.33 -35.93
N GLN A 728 -9.92 52.42 -35.58
CA GLN A 728 -8.52 52.59 -36.04
C GLN A 728 -7.56 51.61 -35.37
N GLN A 729 -7.83 51.18 -34.13
CA GLN A 729 -7.10 50.10 -33.46
C GLN A 729 -7.39 48.72 -34.09
N VAL A 730 -8.65 48.47 -34.52
CA VAL A 730 -9.01 47.30 -35.34
C VAL A 730 -8.19 47.29 -36.64
N PHE A 731 -8.28 48.34 -37.46
CA PHE A 731 -7.68 48.33 -38.79
C PHE A 731 -6.14 48.34 -38.78
N LEU A 732 -5.51 49.03 -37.82
CA LEU A 732 -4.05 48.99 -37.65
C LEU A 732 -3.54 47.57 -37.38
N ASN A 733 -4.23 46.80 -36.52
CA ASN A 733 -3.85 45.41 -36.21
C ASN A 733 -3.98 44.48 -37.43
N LEU A 734 -4.97 44.69 -38.29
CA LEU A 734 -5.15 43.89 -39.51
C LEU A 734 -4.03 44.19 -40.52
N ILE A 735 -3.76 45.48 -40.78
CA ILE A 735 -2.75 45.92 -41.76
C ILE A 735 -1.34 45.51 -41.34
N VAL A 736 -0.98 45.60 -40.05
CA VAL A 736 0.34 45.19 -39.55
C VAL A 736 0.57 43.68 -39.70
N ASN A 737 -0.45 42.85 -39.49
CA ASN A 737 -0.34 41.40 -39.70
C ASN A 737 -0.20 41.06 -41.20
N ALA A 738 -1.00 41.69 -42.05
CA ALA A 738 -0.97 41.55 -43.51
C ALA A 738 0.42 41.82 -44.11
N VAL A 739 1.09 42.90 -43.67
CA VAL A 739 2.45 43.25 -44.12
C VAL A 739 3.49 42.23 -43.65
N GLN A 740 3.41 41.78 -42.40
CA GLN A 740 4.34 40.77 -41.86
C GLN A 740 4.20 39.40 -42.54
N ALA A 741 3.03 39.05 -43.08
CA ALA A 741 2.83 37.81 -43.82
C ALA A 741 3.49 37.77 -45.21
N MET A 742 3.94 38.92 -45.73
CA MET A 742 4.56 39.08 -47.06
C MET A 742 6.10 39.13 -47.06
N ASN A 743 6.75 39.28 -45.90
CA ASN A 743 8.22 39.25 -45.76
C ASN A 743 9.02 40.18 -46.73
N GLY A 744 8.43 41.30 -47.16
CA GLY A 744 9.10 42.37 -47.90
C GLY A 744 8.81 42.45 -49.41
N ASP A 745 7.98 41.57 -49.98
CA ASP A 745 7.51 41.68 -51.37
C ASP A 745 6.06 41.19 -51.51
N GLY A 746 5.25 41.81 -52.37
CA GLY A 746 3.83 41.43 -52.55
C GLY A 746 2.85 42.60 -52.76
N ILE A 747 1.55 42.34 -52.57
CA ILE A 747 0.47 43.34 -52.74
C ILE A 747 -0.48 43.36 -51.54
N LEU A 748 -0.74 44.55 -51.00
CA LEU A 748 -1.76 44.84 -49.99
C LEU A 748 -2.99 45.51 -50.66
N THR A 749 -4.21 45.09 -50.34
CA THR A 749 -5.46 45.70 -50.85
C THR A 749 -6.42 46.04 -49.70
N LEU A 750 -7.09 47.19 -49.76
CA LEU A 750 -8.09 47.62 -48.78
C LEU A 750 -9.43 47.91 -49.47
N SER A 751 -10.57 47.61 -48.84
CA SER A 751 -11.89 48.00 -49.38
C SER A 751 -12.87 48.50 -48.31
N CYS A 752 -13.98 49.10 -48.74
CA CYS A 752 -15.09 49.55 -47.90
C CYS A 752 -16.32 49.82 -48.80
N ARG A 753 -17.53 49.41 -48.43
CA ARG A 753 -18.74 49.68 -49.24
C ARG A 753 -20.02 49.67 -48.42
N GLN A 754 -21.07 50.35 -48.89
CA GLN A 754 -22.41 50.22 -48.31
C GLN A 754 -23.15 49.05 -48.93
N GLU A 755 -23.67 48.16 -48.08
CA GLU A 755 -24.61 47.12 -48.46
C GLU A 755 -25.93 47.44 -47.73
N GLU A 756 -26.90 47.98 -48.48
CA GLU A 756 -28.22 48.44 -47.98
C GLU A 756 -28.13 49.55 -46.90
N ASP A 757 -28.19 49.22 -45.60
CA ASP A 757 -27.98 50.13 -44.46
C ASP A 757 -26.67 49.82 -43.68
N ASP A 758 -25.90 48.83 -44.13
CA ASP A 758 -24.67 48.32 -43.50
C ASP A 758 -23.42 48.82 -44.23
N ILE A 759 -22.26 48.72 -43.58
CA ILE A 759 -20.98 49.11 -44.15
C ILE A 759 -19.92 48.04 -43.97
N VAL A 760 -19.27 47.65 -45.06
CA VAL A 760 -18.41 46.46 -45.17
C VAL A 760 -16.99 46.82 -45.62
N VAL A 761 -16.07 46.92 -44.64
CA VAL A 761 -14.62 47.15 -44.81
C VAL A 761 -13.87 45.85 -45.07
N THR A 762 -12.81 45.85 -45.88
CA THR A 762 -11.87 44.71 -46.02
C THR A 762 -10.39 45.10 -45.98
N VAL A 763 -9.54 44.15 -45.60
CA VAL A 763 -8.06 44.24 -45.58
C VAL A 763 -7.49 42.92 -46.11
N GLN A 764 -6.72 42.96 -47.20
CA GLN A 764 -6.21 41.77 -47.91
C GLN A 764 -4.70 41.83 -48.19
N ASP A 765 -3.98 40.73 -47.98
CA ASP A 765 -2.59 40.51 -48.41
C ASP A 765 -2.45 39.41 -49.47
N THR A 766 -1.26 39.35 -50.10
CA THR A 766 -0.78 38.22 -50.90
C THR A 766 0.34 37.45 -50.18
N GLY A 767 0.25 37.33 -48.85
CA GLY A 767 1.26 36.68 -48.02
C GLY A 767 1.14 35.16 -47.99
N HIS A 768 1.78 34.53 -47.00
CA HIS A 768 1.78 33.07 -46.87
C HIS A 768 0.42 32.44 -46.51
N GLY A 769 -0.60 33.23 -46.14
CA GLY A 769 -1.94 32.73 -45.77
C GLY A 769 -1.99 31.96 -44.44
N ILE A 770 -3.15 31.38 -44.13
CA ILE A 770 -3.42 30.67 -42.87
C ILE A 770 -3.86 29.23 -43.16
N GLU A 771 -3.28 28.27 -42.43
CA GLU A 771 -3.66 26.85 -42.46
C GLU A 771 -5.12 26.63 -42.01
N LYS A 772 -5.84 25.76 -42.72
CA LYS A 772 -7.28 25.53 -42.49
C LYS A 772 -7.63 25.11 -41.06
N GLU A 773 -6.74 24.37 -40.38
CA GLU A 773 -6.96 23.89 -39.01
C GLU A 773 -6.88 25.00 -37.95
N ASN A 774 -6.44 26.20 -38.31
CA ASN A 774 -6.18 27.30 -37.38
C ASN A 774 -7.16 28.48 -37.53
N LEU A 775 -7.99 28.51 -38.58
CA LEU A 775 -8.96 29.58 -38.84
C LEU A 775 -9.89 29.85 -37.66
N ASP A 776 -10.48 28.80 -37.07
CA ASP A 776 -11.39 28.88 -35.90
C ASP A 776 -10.69 29.36 -34.61
N LYS A 777 -9.35 29.46 -34.61
CA LYS A 777 -8.53 29.78 -33.43
C LYS A 777 -7.93 31.18 -33.45
N ILE A 778 -7.85 31.86 -34.61
CA ILE A 778 -7.08 33.13 -34.71
C ILE A 778 -7.69 34.30 -33.93
N PHE A 779 -8.98 34.23 -33.57
CA PHE A 779 -9.66 35.21 -32.74
C PHE A 779 -9.63 34.86 -31.23
N ASN A 780 -9.06 33.73 -30.84
CA ASN A 780 -8.82 33.40 -29.44
C ASN A 780 -7.60 34.17 -28.92
N PRO A 781 -7.68 34.80 -27.73
CA PRO A 781 -6.54 35.50 -27.13
C PRO A 781 -5.30 34.61 -27.01
N PHE A 782 -4.13 35.19 -27.28
CA PHE A 782 -2.79 34.59 -27.21
C PHE A 782 -2.47 33.52 -28.27
N PHE A 783 -3.37 33.24 -29.22
CA PHE A 783 -3.08 32.29 -30.32
C PHE A 783 -2.12 32.91 -31.36
N THR A 784 -1.09 32.16 -31.78
CA THR A 784 -0.15 32.58 -32.83
C THR A 784 0.54 31.37 -33.48
N THR A 785 0.88 31.48 -34.76
CA THR A 785 1.64 30.48 -35.56
C THR A 785 3.08 30.92 -35.85
N LYS A 786 3.50 32.10 -35.38
CA LYS A 786 4.87 32.63 -35.54
C LYS A 786 5.84 31.98 -34.54
N GLU A 787 7.12 31.90 -34.90
CA GLU A 787 8.22 31.43 -34.04
C GLU A 787 8.19 32.05 -32.62
N PRO A 788 8.51 31.30 -31.55
CA PRO A 788 8.33 31.76 -30.17
C PRO A 788 9.05 33.09 -29.87
N GLY A 789 8.26 34.12 -29.53
CA GLY A 789 8.73 35.48 -29.26
C GLY A 789 8.47 36.47 -30.40
N ALA A 790 8.11 36.02 -31.60
CA ALA A 790 7.83 36.89 -32.76
C ALA A 790 6.37 37.39 -32.85
N GLY A 791 5.53 37.13 -31.85
CA GLY A 791 4.14 37.61 -31.81
C GLY A 791 3.45 37.39 -30.46
N THR A 792 2.45 38.22 -30.15
CA THR A 792 1.73 38.23 -28.86
C THR A 792 0.33 37.60 -28.88
N GLY A 793 -0.23 37.34 -30.07
CA GLY A 793 -1.54 36.69 -30.24
C GLY A 793 -2.77 37.46 -29.75
N LEU A 794 -2.67 38.76 -29.46
CA LEU A 794 -3.78 39.55 -28.87
C LEU A 794 -4.50 40.51 -29.84
N GLY A 795 -3.90 40.86 -30.97
CA GLY A 795 -4.42 41.92 -31.85
C GLY A 795 -5.79 41.61 -32.47
N LEU A 796 -6.01 40.35 -32.86
CA LEU A 796 -7.24 39.89 -33.52
C LEU A 796 -8.40 39.71 -32.54
N SER A 797 -8.14 39.15 -31.34
CA SER A 797 -9.17 38.98 -30.31
C SER A 797 -9.72 40.33 -29.80
N ILE A 798 -8.84 41.34 -29.70
CA ILE A 798 -9.24 42.72 -29.33
C ILE A 798 -10.10 43.34 -30.44
N ALA A 799 -9.68 43.20 -31.71
CA ALA A 799 -10.43 43.72 -32.84
C ALA A 799 -11.86 43.13 -32.92
N HIS A 800 -11.99 41.81 -32.73
CA HIS A 800 -13.28 41.12 -32.71
C HIS A 800 -14.21 41.68 -31.61
N HIS A 801 -13.73 41.76 -30.37
CA HIS A 801 -14.55 42.24 -29.25
C HIS A 801 -15.05 43.69 -29.43
N ILE A 802 -14.19 44.55 -29.98
CA ILE A 802 -14.53 45.94 -30.34
C ILE A 802 -15.73 46.00 -31.30
N VAL A 803 -15.65 45.28 -32.43
CA VAL A 803 -16.64 45.39 -33.50
C VAL A 803 -17.98 44.81 -33.07
N THR A 804 -17.98 43.70 -32.31
CA THR A 804 -19.20 43.17 -31.69
C THR A 804 -19.86 44.20 -30.77
N ARG A 805 -19.07 44.91 -29.94
CA ARG A 805 -19.58 45.93 -29.01
C ARG A 805 -20.14 47.17 -29.72
N ALA A 806 -19.67 47.48 -30.92
CA ALA A 806 -20.23 48.55 -31.75
C ALA A 806 -21.61 48.22 -32.34
N GLY A 807 -21.99 46.93 -32.38
CA GLY A 807 -23.21 46.42 -33.04
C GLY A 807 -22.95 45.70 -34.37
N GLY A 808 -21.67 45.44 -34.70
CA GLY A 808 -21.24 44.85 -35.97
C GLY A 808 -20.68 43.43 -35.89
N ARG A 809 -20.01 43.00 -36.97
CA ARG A 809 -19.46 41.64 -37.15
C ARG A 809 -18.08 41.68 -37.86
N ILE A 810 -17.21 40.72 -37.60
CA ILE A 810 -15.97 40.48 -38.37
C ILE A 810 -16.06 39.12 -39.08
N LEU A 811 -15.53 39.03 -40.30
CA LEU A 811 -15.43 37.82 -41.12
C LEU A 811 -13.96 37.66 -41.63
N LEU A 812 -13.64 36.47 -42.14
CA LEU A 812 -12.30 36.04 -42.55
C LEU A 812 -12.39 35.13 -43.79
N ASP A 813 -11.48 35.31 -44.75
CA ASP A 813 -11.12 34.32 -45.78
C ASP A 813 -9.58 34.24 -45.88
N SER A 814 -9.02 33.05 -46.09
CA SER A 814 -7.57 32.86 -46.19
C SER A 814 -7.24 31.53 -46.87
N GLN A 815 -6.18 31.53 -47.69
CA GLN A 815 -5.63 30.31 -48.27
C GLN A 815 -4.11 30.33 -48.20
N GLU A 816 -3.55 29.27 -47.64
CA GLU A 816 -2.11 29.03 -47.57
C GLU A 816 -1.45 29.17 -48.96
N GLY A 817 -0.35 29.91 -49.02
CA GLY A 817 0.36 30.24 -50.25
C GLY A 817 -0.33 31.25 -51.19
N LYS A 818 -1.45 31.87 -50.79
CA LYS A 818 -2.15 32.90 -51.60
C LYS A 818 -2.44 34.22 -50.85
N GLY A 819 -2.49 34.18 -49.51
CA GLY A 819 -2.73 35.35 -48.67
C GLY A 819 -4.02 35.27 -47.87
N THR A 820 -4.34 36.36 -47.17
CA THR A 820 -5.47 36.49 -46.24
C THR A 820 -6.30 37.73 -46.51
N THR A 821 -7.62 37.63 -46.30
CA THR A 821 -8.59 38.74 -46.33
C THR A 821 -9.39 38.77 -45.03
N PHE A 822 -9.38 39.90 -44.34
CA PHE A 822 -10.29 40.20 -43.23
C PHE A 822 -11.41 41.14 -43.68
N THR A 823 -12.60 41.02 -43.10
CA THR A 823 -13.78 41.85 -43.41
C THR A 823 -14.49 42.30 -42.14
N VAL A 824 -14.98 43.55 -42.09
CA VAL A 824 -15.60 44.18 -40.91
C VAL A 824 -16.90 44.86 -41.31
N ILE A 825 -18.00 44.61 -40.60
CA ILE A 825 -19.38 45.02 -40.96
C ILE A 825 -20.04 45.81 -39.82
N LEU A 826 -20.63 46.99 -40.11
CA LEU A 826 -21.20 47.93 -39.11
C LEU A 826 -22.49 48.64 -39.60
N PRO A 827 -23.49 48.94 -38.73
CA PRO A 827 -24.79 49.55 -39.11
C PRO A 827 -24.79 51.09 -39.20
N ALA A 828 -25.61 51.67 -40.10
CA ALA A 828 -25.89 53.11 -40.23
C ALA A 828 -26.44 53.78 -38.95
N ALA A 829 -26.05 55.02 -38.67
CA ALA A 829 -26.45 55.79 -37.47
C ALA A 829 -27.95 56.10 -37.36
N SER A 830 -28.71 56.02 -38.46
CA SER A 830 -30.17 56.15 -38.47
C SER A 830 -30.91 54.84 -38.22
N GLN A 831 -30.19 53.71 -38.15
CA GLN A 831 -30.68 52.53 -37.45
C GLN A 831 -30.35 52.69 -35.96
N ASP A 832 -31.39 52.94 -35.17
CA ASP A 832 -31.37 52.62 -33.74
C ASP A 832 -30.88 51.17 -33.57
N LYS A 833 -30.03 50.89 -32.57
CA LYS A 833 -29.48 49.54 -32.34
C LYS A 833 -30.56 48.55 -31.87
N ASP A 834 -31.73 49.08 -31.47
CA ASP A 834 -32.96 48.33 -31.25
C ASP A 834 -33.96 48.35 -32.45
N ARG A 835 -33.63 48.99 -33.59
CA ARG A 835 -34.49 49.03 -34.79
C ARG A 835 -34.63 47.63 -35.40
N ILE A 836 -35.87 47.29 -35.76
CA ILE A 836 -36.24 45.99 -36.32
C ILE A 836 -36.48 46.12 -37.82
N HIS A 837 -35.77 45.32 -38.63
CA HIS A 837 -35.88 45.23 -40.08
C HIS A 837 -36.37 43.84 -40.50
N LEU A 838 -37.25 43.78 -41.50
CA LEU A 838 -37.87 42.55 -42.00
C LEU A 838 -37.44 42.30 -43.46
N VAL A 839 -36.51 41.36 -43.65
CA VAL A 839 -35.76 41.14 -44.90
C VAL A 839 -36.14 39.80 -45.54
N HIS A 840 -36.23 39.73 -46.88
CA HIS A 840 -36.34 38.44 -47.59
C HIS A 840 -34.93 37.83 -47.73
N ALA A 841 -34.73 36.62 -47.19
CA ALA A 841 -33.49 35.87 -47.34
C ALA A 841 -33.27 35.43 -48.80
N ARG A 842 -32.48 36.22 -49.53
CA ARG A 842 -32.00 35.89 -50.89
C ARG A 842 -30.50 35.62 -50.94
N GLU A 843 -29.75 36.20 -50.02
CA GLU A 843 -28.31 35.95 -49.91
C GLU A 843 -28.03 34.70 -49.09
N ARG A 844 -26.96 33.99 -49.45
CA ARG A 844 -26.49 32.80 -48.72
C ARG A 844 -26.37 33.02 -47.21
N ARG A 845 -25.86 34.20 -46.80
CA ARG A 845 -25.73 34.58 -45.38
C ARG A 845 -27.09 34.65 -44.67
N HIS A 846 -28.12 35.16 -45.35
CA HIS A 846 -29.47 35.24 -44.81
C HIS A 846 -30.09 33.85 -44.63
N TYR A 847 -29.95 32.95 -45.62
CA TYR A 847 -30.35 31.55 -45.44
C TYR A 847 -29.60 30.86 -44.28
N GLU A 848 -28.29 31.08 -44.15
CA GLU A 848 -27.49 30.52 -43.05
C GLU A 848 -27.88 31.07 -41.66
N ASP A 849 -28.14 32.38 -41.54
CA ASP A 849 -28.68 33.01 -40.31
C ASP A 849 -30.13 32.52 -40.00
N SER A 850 -30.98 32.27 -41.02
CA SER A 850 -32.33 31.72 -40.85
C SER A 850 -32.30 30.28 -40.31
N PHE A 851 -31.52 29.38 -40.92
CA PHE A 851 -31.41 28.00 -40.43
C PHE A 851 -30.72 27.92 -39.05
N TYR A 852 -29.83 28.85 -38.72
CA TYR A 852 -29.32 29.01 -37.35
C TYR A 852 -30.44 29.34 -36.35
N LEU A 853 -31.29 30.33 -36.66
CA LEU A 853 -32.44 30.69 -35.81
C LEU A 853 -33.44 29.54 -35.68
N GLN A 854 -33.80 28.90 -36.79
CA GLN A 854 -34.69 27.74 -36.80
C GLN A 854 -34.12 26.62 -35.92
N ARG A 855 -32.86 26.21 -36.08
CA ARG A 855 -32.22 25.23 -35.19
C ARG A 855 -32.27 25.67 -33.73
N LYS A 856 -31.83 26.89 -33.42
CA LYS A 856 -31.74 27.41 -32.04
C LYS A 856 -33.10 27.42 -31.33
N VAL A 857 -34.13 27.92 -31.99
CA VAL A 857 -35.48 28.08 -31.42
C VAL A 857 -36.28 26.79 -31.50
N LEU A 858 -36.32 26.15 -32.66
CA LEU A 858 -37.18 25.00 -32.92
C LEU A 858 -36.57 23.73 -32.30
N VAL A 859 -35.33 23.37 -32.66
CA VAL A 859 -34.69 22.16 -32.11
C VAL A 859 -34.25 22.39 -30.67
N GLY A 860 -33.60 23.53 -30.40
CA GLY A 860 -32.99 23.83 -29.11
C GLY A 860 -33.99 24.11 -27.97
N GLU A 861 -34.98 24.98 -28.18
CA GLU A 861 -35.93 25.36 -27.13
C GLU A 861 -37.25 24.59 -27.17
N LYS A 862 -37.81 24.34 -28.36
CA LYS A 862 -39.10 23.66 -28.52
C LYS A 862 -39.00 22.13 -28.59
N GLY A 863 -37.80 21.58 -28.80
CA GLY A 863 -37.57 20.14 -28.82
C GLY A 863 -37.97 19.43 -30.12
N TYR A 864 -38.13 20.18 -31.22
CA TYR A 864 -38.30 19.60 -32.55
C TYR A 864 -37.07 18.77 -32.96
N GLN A 865 -37.22 17.84 -33.89
CA GLN A 865 -36.11 16.97 -34.32
C GLN A 865 -35.15 17.73 -35.25
N GLU A 866 -33.84 17.61 -35.02
CA GLU A 866 -32.78 18.26 -35.81
C GLU A 866 -32.91 17.97 -37.31
N GLU A 867 -33.26 16.72 -37.65
CA GLU A 867 -33.48 16.22 -39.02
C GLU A 867 -34.65 16.90 -39.76
N THR A 868 -35.46 17.72 -39.08
CA THR A 868 -36.62 18.42 -39.67
C THR A 868 -36.33 19.86 -40.08
N ILE A 869 -35.12 20.39 -39.87
CA ILE A 869 -34.71 21.74 -40.26
C ILE A 869 -33.79 21.67 -41.48
N ARG A 870 -33.95 22.61 -42.43
CA ARG A 870 -33.15 22.67 -43.67
C ARG A 870 -33.37 21.45 -44.58
N ARG A 871 -34.65 21.14 -44.84
CA ARG A 871 -35.12 20.27 -45.92
C ARG A 871 -34.69 20.83 -47.29
N LYS A 872 -34.76 20.02 -48.33
CA LYS A 872 -34.43 20.47 -49.71
C LYS A 872 -35.42 21.50 -50.26
N SER A 873 -36.69 21.43 -49.87
CA SER A 873 -37.69 22.48 -50.12
C SER A 873 -37.31 23.76 -49.36
N ASP A 874 -36.95 23.65 -48.08
CA ASP A 874 -36.52 24.82 -47.30
C ASP A 874 -35.33 25.56 -47.95
N GLU A 875 -34.40 24.89 -48.63
CA GLU A 875 -33.27 25.57 -49.32
C GLU A 875 -33.68 26.39 -50.56
N ILE A 876 -34.88 26.21 -51.11
CA ILE A 876 -35.41 26.99 -52.24
C ILE A 876 -36.61 27.89 -51.87
N ALA A 877 -37.16 27.72 -50.67
CA ALA A 877 -38.31 28.45 -50.17
C ALA A 877 -38.04 29.94 -49.86
N PHE A 878 -39.12 30.70 -49.71
CA PHE A 878 -39.10 32.13 -49.39
C PHE A 878 -39.02 32.33 -47.86
N HIS A 879 -37.87 32.76 -47.32
CA HIS A 879 -37.73 33.02 -45.87
C HIS A 879 -37.75 34.51 -45.57
N ILE A 880 -38.56 34.90 -44.59
CA ILE A 880 -38.55 36.26 -44.04
C ILE A 880 -37.74 36.22 -42.75
N LEU A 881 -36.75 37.09 -42.63
CA LEU A 881 -35.94 37.31 -41.43
C LEU A 881 -36.36 38.58 -40.72
N ALA A 882 -36.28 38.57 -39.39
CA ALA A 882 -36.30 39.74 -38.54
C ALA A 882 -34.90 39.93 -37.97
N TYR A 883 -34.26 41.05 -38.33
CA TYR A 883 -33.00 41.53 -37.77
C TYR A 883 -33.26 42.66 -36.76
N LYS A 884 -32.38 42.79 -35.77
CA LYS A 884 -32.38 43.89 -34.79
C LYS A 884 -30.97 44.45 -34.67
N GLY A 885 -30.78 45.66 -35.20
CA GLY A 885 -29.48 45.99 -35.78
C GLY A 885 -29.05 44.87 -36.73
N LEU A 886 -27.78 44.43 -36.66
CA LEU A 886 -27.23 43.41 -37.56
C LEU A 886 -27.30 41.97 -37.04
N GLN A 887 -28.10 41.74 -35.98
CA GLN A 887 -28.24 40.43 -35.36
C GLN A 887 -29.58 39.78 -35.74
N PRO A 888 -29.58 38.53 -36.24
CA PRO A 888 -30.82 37.82 -36.57
C PRO A 888 -31.55 37.42 -35.29
N ILE A 889 -32.83 37.80 -35.18
CA ILE A 889 -33.68 37.55 -34.00
C ILE A 889 -34.98 36.78 -34.29
N GLY A 890 -35.42 36.71 -35.55
CA GLY A 890 -36.57 35.89 -35.92
C GLY A 890 -36.60 35.49 -37.39
N THR A 891 -37.36 34.46 -37.73
CA THR A 891 -37.59 34.04 -39.12
C THR A 891 -38.90 33.26 -39.29
N VAL A 892 -39.37 33.12 -40.54
CA VAL A 892 -40.52 32.29 -40.97
C VAL A 892 -40.31 31.90 -42.44
N THR A 893 -40.83 30.75 -42.87
CA THR A 893 -40.67 30.20 -44.22
C THR A 893 -42.02 30.12 -44.94
N LEU A 894 -42.02 30.37 -46.26
CA LEU A 894 -43.18 30.30 -47.14
C LEU A 894 -42.85 29.48 -48.39
N HIS A 895 -43.72 28.54 -48.72
CA HIS A 895 -43.63 27.67 -49.91
C HIS A 895 -44.76 28.02 -50.90
N LEU A 896 -44.47 28.00 -52.20
CA LEU A 896 -45.40 28.33 -53.29
C LEU A 896 -45.54 27.16 -54.28
N SER A 897 -46.78 26.70 -54.48
CA SER A 897 -47.10 25.54 -55.35
C SER A 897 -46.69 25.69 -56.82
N GLU A 898 -46.58 26.91 -57.34
CA GLU A 898 -46.14 27.17 -58.72
C GLU A 898 -44.62 26.94 -58.90
N GLU A 899 -43.85 27.12 -57.83
CA GLU A 899 -42.38 27.08 -57.84
C GLU A 899 -41.85 25.71 -57.39
N GLU A 900 -42.50 25.06 -56.41
CA GLU A 900 -42.14 23.73 -55.89
C GLU A 900 -42.99 22.58 -56.48
N GLY A 901 -44.07 22.90 -57.22
CA GLY A 901 -45.01 21.94 -57.83
C GLY A 901 -45.96 21.21 -56.87
N HIS A 902 -45.65 21.25 -55.57
CA HIS A 902 -46.38 20.76 -54.40
C HIS A 902 -45.83 21.51 -53.18
N VAL A 903 -46.51 21.46 -52.02
CA VAL A 903 -46.01 22.13 -50.79
C VAL A 903 -45.78 21.11 -49.65
N PRO A 904 -44.81 21.33 -48.72
CA PRO A 904 -44.32 20.30 -47.80
C PRO A 904 -45.37 19.58 -46.93
N ILE A 905 -46.48 20.22 -46.59
CA ILE A 905 -47.58 19.62 -45.83
C ILE A 905 -48.21 18.42 -46.55
N GLU A 906 -48.13 18.38 -47.89
CA GLU A 906 -48.70 17.32 -48.71
C GLU A 906 -48.00 15.96 -48.52
N GLU A 907 -46.76 15.95 -48.01
CA GLU A 907 -46.07 14.72 -47.58
C GLU A 907 -46.81 13.99 -46.43
N ASN A 908 -47.55 14.74 -45.61
CA ASN A 908 -48.17 14.24 -44.36
C ASN A 908 -49.71 14.42 -44.33
N PHE A 909 -50.29 15.29 -45.15
CA PHE A 909 -51.73 15.55 -45.23
C PHE A 909 -52.19 15.88 -46.66
N SER A 910 -52.99 14.99 -47.26
CA SER A 910 -53.43 15.09 -48.67
C SER A 910 -54.36 16.28 -48.95
N LEU A 911 -53.85 17.32 -49.61
CA LEU A 911 -54.63 18.51 -49.98
C LEU A 911 -55.55 18.34 -51.21
N ALA A 912 -55.42 17.24 -51.98
CA ALA A 912 -56.10 17.06 -53.28
C ALA A 912 -57.63 17.32 -53.28
N SER A 913 -58.33 17.09 -52.16
CA SER A 913 -59.78 17.37 -52.00
C SER A 913 -60.14 18.86 -52.00
N TYR A 914 -59.17 19.74 -51.72
CA TYR A 914 -59.31 21.19 -51.55
C TYR A 914 -58.71 21.98 -52.73
N LEU A 915 -57.90 21.33 -53.57
CA LEU A 915 -57.23 21.94 -54.72
C LEU A 915 -58.12 21.89 -55.97
N ASP A 916 -58.18 23.01 -56.69
CA ASP A 916 -59.00 23.23 -57.90
C ASP A 916 -58.15 23.62 -59.12
N GLY A 917 -56.86 23.27 -59.10
CA GLY A 917 -55.88 23.65 -60.12
C GLY A 917 -55.49 25.13 -60.09
N SER A 918 -55.91 25.90 -59.08
CA SER A 918 -55.43 27.27 -58.86
C SER A 918 -54.27 27.32 -57.86
N MET A 919 -53.42 28.35 -57.98
CA MET A 919 -52.22 28.53 -57.15
C MET A 919 -52.56 28.56 -55.65
N TYR A 920 -51.73 27.88 -54.86
CA TYR A 920 -51.79 27.82 -53.40
C TYR A 920 -50.40 27.95 -52.74
N ALA A 921 -50.38 28.19 -51.43
CA ALA A 921 -49.18 28.43 -50.63
C ALA A 921 -49.26 27.81 -49.23
N GLU A 922 -48.11 27.60 -48.58
CA GLU A 922 -47.97 27.10 -47.21
C GLU A 922 -47.00 27.98 -46.41
N ILE A 923 -47.32 28.31 -45.16
CA ILE A 923 -46.43 29.09 -44.26
C ILE A 923 -46.06 28.27 -43.02
N ASP A 924 -44.77 28.04 -42.81
CA ASP A 924 -44.17 27.12 -41.83
C ASP A 924 -42.97 27.81 -41.11
N ARG A 925 -42.38 27.16 -40.10
CA ARG A 925 -41.08 27.50 -39.45
C ARG A 925 -40.94 28.89 -38.85
N LEU A 926 -42.03 29.42 -38.29
CA LEU A 926 -42.01 30.61 -37.45
C LEU A 926 -41.11 30.41 -36.21
N ALA A 927 -39.90 30.98 -36.25
CA ALA A 927 -38.85 30.78 -35.26
C ALA A 927 -38.28 32.13 -34.79
N VAL A 928 -38.67 32.58 -33.59
CA VAL A 928 -38.23 33.86 -33.00
C VAL A 928 -37.52 33.61 -31.67
N VAL A 929 -36.42 34.33 -31.38
CA VAL A 929 -35.67 34.19 -30.12
C VAL A 929 -36.53 34.55 -28.91
N LYS A 930 -36.29 33.86 -27.79
CA LYS A 930 -37.14 33.87 -26.59
C LYS A 930 -37.48 35.28 -26.09
N GLU A 931 -36.51 36.17 -26.17
CA GLU A 931 -36.55 37.56 -25.70
C GLU A 931 -37.60 38.39 -26.46
N GLU A 932 -37.82 38.11 -27.75
CA GLU A 932 -38.62 38.93 -28.66
C GLU A 932 -39.98 38.29 -29.02
N ARG A 933 -40.30 37.09 -28.49
CA ARG A 933 -41.58 36.38 -28.75
C ARG A 933 -42.83 37.13 -28.27
N GLY A 934 -42.69 38.01 -27.28
CA GLY A 934 -43.79 38.84 -26.76
C GLY A 934 -44.05 40.11 -27.57
N SER A 935 -43.23 40.40 -28.58
CA SER A 935 -43.32 41.60 -29.41
C SER A 935 -44.34 41.45 -30.55
N LEU A 936 -44.45 42.47 -31.41
CA LEU A 936 -45.21 42.39 -32.66
C LEU A 936 -44.50 41.57 -33.76
N ILE A 937 -43.22 41.20 -33.60
CA ILE A 937 -42.40 40.57 -34.65
C ILE A 937 -43.02 39.28 -35.21
N PRO A 938 -43.47 38.29 -34.40
CA PRO A 938 -43.98 37.03 -34.94
C PRO A 938 -45.24 37.24 -35.81
N PHE A 939 -46.09 38.18 -35.42
CA PHE A 939 -47.27 38.56 -36.19
C PHE A 939 -46.91 39.35 -37.46
N SER A 940 -45.91 40.24 -37.39
CA SER A 940 -45.43 41.01 -38.53
C SER A 940 -44.90 40.11 -39.66
N ILE A 941 -43.99 39.17 -39.38
CA ILE A 941 -43.40 38.33 -40.43
C ILE A 941 -44.41 37.33 -41.02
N MET A 942 -45.30 36.78 -40.20
CA MET A 942 -46.40 35.92 -40.66
C MET A 942 -47.40 36.68 -41.55
N ALA A 943 -47.73 37.93 -41.21
CA ALA A 943 -48.60 38.77 -42.04
C ALA A 943 -47.98 39.13 -43.40
N LEU A 944 -46.65 39.32 -43.45
CA LEU A 944 -45.94 39.57 -44.71
C LEU A 944 -45.95 38.36 -45.64
N ALA A 945 -45.70 37.15 -45.12
CA ALA A 945 -45.77 35.91 -45.90
C ALA A 945 -47.17 35.71 -46.52
N TYR A 946 -48.24 35.94 -45.74
CA TYR A 946 -49.62 35.92 -46.24
C TYR A 946 -49.85 36.96 -47.36
N LEU A 947 -49.45 38.23 -47.16
CA LEU A 947 -49.66 39.29 -48.14
C LEU A 947 -48.89 39.04 -49.45
N TYR A 948 -47.67 38.52 -49.36
CA TYR A 948 -46.86 38.17 -50.54
C TYR A 948 -47.52 37.05 -51.36
N ALA A 949 -47.91 35.95 -50.71
CA ALA A 949 -48.60 34.83 -51.37
C ALA A 949 -49.91 35.29 -52.07
N ARG A 950 -50.71 36.14 -51.41
CA ARG A 950 -51.91 36.75 -52.03
C ARG A 950 -51.55 37.65 -53.23
N GLY A 951 -50.46 38.41 -53.13
CA GLY A 951 -49.96 39.27 -54.20
C GLY A 951 -49.58 38.51 -55.47
N ARG A 952 -48.83 37.40 -55.30
CA ARG A 952 -48.45 36.45 -56.38
C ARG A 952 -49.67 35.81 -57.03
N GLY A 953 -50.74 35.57 -56.27
CA GLY A 953 -52.04 35.13 -56.77
C GLY A 953 -52.62 33.89 -56.07
N ALA A 954 -51.99 33.42 -54.98
CA ALA A 954 -52.41 32.21 -54.28
C ALA A 954 -53.84 32.37 -53.72
N LYS A 955 -54.78 31.56 -54.23
CA LYS A 955 -56.19 31.62 -53.82
C LYS A 955 -56.43 30.97 -52.46
N LYS A 956 -55.67 29.92 -52.15
CA LYS A 956 -55.73 29.15 -50.91
C LYS A 956 -54.38 29.21 -50.22
N ILE A 957 -54.39 29.47 -48.93
CA ILE A 957 -53.17 29.51 -48.11
C ILE A 957 -53.36 28.55 -46.93
N PHE A 958 -52.39 27.66 -46.77
CA PHE A 958 -52.36 26.63 -45.75
C PHE A 958 -51.37 26.99 -44.65
N LEU A 959 -51.64 26.51 -43.44
CA LEU A 959 -50.76 26.53 -42.28
C LEU A 959 -50.84 25.17 -41.62
N ASP A 960 -49.71 24.59 -41.23
CA ASP A 960 -49.68 23.64 -40.13
C ASP A 960 -49.15 24.31 -38.86
N VAL A 961 -49.90 24.11 -37.77
CA VAL A 961 -49.56 24.69 -36.46
C VAL A 961 -49.51 23.55 -35.46
N PHE A 962 -48.38 23.39 -34.77
CA PHE A 962 -48.20 22.35 -33.76
C PHE A 962 -49.36 22.37 -32.75
N ALA A 963 -49.94 21.20 -32.49
CA ALA A 963 -51.28 21.10 -31.89
C ALA A 963 -51.34 21.54 -30.41
N ASP A 964 -50.19 21.70 -29.76
CA ASP A 964 -50.06 22.30 -28.42
C ASP A 964 -50.11 23.84 -28.43
N GLU A 965 -49.84 24.48 -29.57
CA GLU A 965 -49.87 25.95 -29.73
C GLU A 965 -51.30 26.49 -29.91
N VAL A 966 -52.22 26.02 -29.07
CA VAL A 966 -53.67 26.33 -29.06
C VAL A 966 -53.97 27.84 -29.04
N LYS A 967 -53.04 28.66 -28.53
CA LYS A 967 -53.17 30.14 -28.57
C LYS A 967 -52.95 30.73 -29.97
N LEU A 968 -52.03 30.17 -30.76
CA LEU A 968 -51.75 30.56 -32.14
C LEU A 968 -52.85 30.05 -33.07
N ILE A 969 -53.27 28.79 -32.94
CA ILE A 969 -54.43 28.23 -33.66
C ILE A 969 -55.66 29.14 -33.50
N LYS A 970 -56.02 29.50 -32.25
CA LYS A 970 -57.13 30.42 -31.94
C LYS A 970 -56.92 31.88 -32.34
N MET A 971 -55.70 32.26 -32.74
CA MET A 971 -55.42 33.54 -33.37
C MET A 971 -55.71 33.46 -34.87
N TYR A 972 -55.24 32.42 -35.55
CA TYR A 972 -55.49 32.20 -36.98
C TYR A 972 -56.99 31.98 -37.28
N GLU A 973 -57.72 31.25 -36.42
CA GLU A 973 -59.19 31.13 -36.50
C GLU A 973 -59.92 32.49 -36.49
N LYS A 974 -59.41 33.46 -35.71
CA LYS A 974 -60.00 34.82 -35.66
C LYS A 974 -59.69 35.64 -36.90
N LEU A 975 -58.54 35.41 -37.53
CA LEU A 975 -58.14 36.05 -38.77
C LEU A 975 -58.93 35.52 -39.98
N GLY A 976 -59.40 34.27 -39.93
CA GLY A 976 -60.27 33.65 -40.93
C GLY A 976 -59.82 32.26 -41.43
N PHE A 977 -58.71 31.74 -40.92
CA PHE A 977 -58.26 30.38 -41.26
C PHE A 977 -59.15 29.34 -40.56
N GLU A 978 -59.68 28.39 -41.32
CA GLU A 978 -60.55 27.32 -40.80
C GLU A 978 -59.76 26.01 -40.71
N ILE A 979 -59.99 25.24 -39.64
CA ILE A 979 -59.30 23.96 -39.41
C ILE A 979 -59.89 22.91 -40.37
N ILE A 980 -59.08 22.42 -41.30
CA ILE A 980 -59.48 21.39 -42.28
C ILE A 980 -59.03 19.98 -41.90
N GLY A 981 -58.08 19.85 -40.96
CA GLY A 981 -57.62 18.54 -40.50
C GLY A 981 -56.50 18.60 -39.46
N SER A 982 -55.86 17.46 -39.25
CA SER A 982 -54.64 17.33 -38.43
C SER A 982 -53.87 16.09 -38.85
N TYR A 983 -52.57 16.08 -38.59
CA TYR A 983 -51.68 14.95 -38.82
C TYR A 983 -50.75 14.74 -37.61
N ALA A 984 -50.16 13.55 -37.47
CA ALA A 984 -49.52 13.11 -36.22
C ALA A 984 -48.01 12.78 -36.31
N LYS A 985 -47.41 12.93 -37.49
CA LYS A 985 -45.99 12.66 -37.76
C LYS A 985 -45.44 13.72 -38.74
N PRO A 986 -44.21 14.24 -38.56
CA PRO A 986 -43.23 13.89 -37.53
C PRO A 986 -43.69 14.22 -36.10
N LEU A 987 -44.59 15.21 -35.95
CA LEU A 987 -45.25 15.56 -34.68
C LEU A 987 -46.74 15.89 -34.89
N PRO A 988 -47.54 16.05 -33.82
CA PRO A 988 -48.94 16.44 -33.92
C PRO A 988 -49.11 17.91 -34.38
N CYS A 989 -49.68 18.08 -35.57
CA CYS A 989 -49.96 19.37 -36.19
C CYS A 989 -51.45 19.50 -36.57
N THR A 990 -51.99 20.70 -36.41
CA THR A 990 -53.35 21.08 -36.86
C THR A 990 -53.23 21.79 -38.20
N VAL A 991 -53.95 21.31 -39.21
CA VAL A 991 -53.92 21.85 -40.58
C VAL A 991 -55.06 22.85 -40.75
N MET A 992 -54.71 24.07 -41.12
CA MET A 992 -55.63 25.18 -41.32
C MET A 992 -55.54 25.70 -42.76
N MET A 993 -56.66 26.18 -43.30
CA MET A 993 -56.75 26.75 -44.64
C MET A 993 -57.54 28.06 -44.61
N MET A 994 -57.14 29.04 -45.42
CA MET A 994 -58.00 30.16 -45.77
C MET A 994 -58.11 30.27 -47.30
N ASP A 995 -59.33 30.14 -47.81
CA ASP A 995 -59.70 30.19 -49.23
C ASP A 995 -60.49 31.46 -49.59
N HIS A 996 -61.05 32.12 -48.59
CA HIS A 996 -61.85 33.33 -48.68
C HIS A 996 -61.10 34.57 -48.14
N VAL A 997 -61.69 35.75 -48.36
CA VAL A 997 -61.13 37.04 -47.94
C VAL A 997 -61.32 37.23 -46.43
N SER A 998 -60.28 37.68 -45.71
CA SER A 998 -60.26 37.69 -44.23
C SER A 998 -61.45 38.42 -43.63
N ARG A 999 -61.96 37.91 -42.50
CA ARG A 999 -63.09 38.49 -41.75
C ARG A 999 -62.83 39.95 -41.32
N TYR A 1000 -61.57 40.34 -41.13
CA TYR A 1000 -61.17 41.72 -40.83
C TYR A 1000 -61.33 42.69 -42.00
N GLU A 1001 -61.39 42.18 -43.24
CA GLU A 1001 -61.56 43.01 -44.44
C GLU A 1001 -63.04 43.27 -44.79
N GLN A 1002 -63.95 42.50 -44.20
CA GLN A 1002 -65.40 42.57 -44.46
C GLN A 1002 -66.11 43.56 -43.52
N GLU A 1003 -65.64 43.70 -42.28
CA GLU A 1003 -66.17 44.67 -41.31
C GLU A 1003 -65.46 46.03 -41.42
N VAL A 1004 -66.14 47.04 -41.99
CA VAL A 1004 -65.60 48.41 -42.19
C VAL A 1004 -64.96 49.00 -40.92
N SER A 1005 -65.59 48.80 -39.75
CA SER A 1005 -65.06 49.28 -38.47
C SER A 1005 -63.66 48.73 -38.15
N ARG A 1006 -63.40 47.44 -38.43
CA ARG A 1006 -62.09 46.80 -38.20
C ARG A 1006 -61.05 47.23 -39.23
N MET A 1007 -61.46 47.41 -40.48
CA MET A 1007 -60.59 47.90 -41.55
C MET A 1007 -59.95 49.25 -41.15
N GLU A 1008 -60.76 50.17 -40.61
CA GLU A 1008 -60.29 51.51 -40.24
C GLU A 1008 -59.55 51.55 -38.89
N HIS A 1009 -60.02 50.82 -37.86
CA HIS A 1009 -59.41 50.89 -36.52
C HIS A 1009 -58.22 49.94 -36.30
N PHE A 1010 -58.08 48.87 -37.08
CA PHE A 1010 -57.05 47.85 -36.87
C PHE A 1010 -56.17 47.61 -38.09
N VAL A 1011 -56.74 47.35 -39.26
CA VAL A 1011 -55.97 46.91 -40.44
C VAL A 1011 -55.11 48.04 -41.00
N LYS A 1012 -55.71 49.19 -41.34
CA LYS A 1012 -54.94 50.35 -41.86
C LYS A 1012 -53.87 50.86 -40.88
N PRO A 1013 -54.14 51.02 -39.56
CA PRO A 1013 -53.11 51.40 -38.58
C PRO A 1013 -52.10 50.30 -38.25
N PHE A 1014 -52.29 49.05 -38.71
CA PHE A 1014 -51.26 48.02 -38.65
C PHE A 1014 -50.35 48.11 -39.88
N PHE A 1015 -50.91 48.18 -41.09
CA PHE A 1015 -50.13 48.30 -42.33
C PHE A 1015 -49.24 49.56 -42.33
N SER A 1016 -49.71 50.71 -41.84
CA SER A 1016 -48.87 51.93 -41.74
C SER A 1016 -47.67 51.81 -40.79
N ARG A 1017 -47.66 50.82 -39.88
CA ARG A 1017 -46.53 50.51 -38.97
C ARG A 1017 -45.71 49.30 -39.39
N LEU A 1018 -46.26 48.45 -40.27
CA LEU A 1018 -45.57 47.30 -40.85
C LEU A 1018 -44.74 47.70 -42.07
N VAL A 1019 -45.33 48.45 -43.01
CA VAL A 1019 -44.71 48.79 -44.30
C VAL A 1019 -43.34 49.49 -44.14
N PRO A 1020 -43.14 50.45 -43.22
CA PRO A 1020 -41.83 51.09 -43.02
C PRO A 1020 -40.73 50.19 -42.41
N LYS A 1021 -40.99 48.90 -42.19
CA LYS A 1021 -40.03 47.89 -41.69
C LYS A 1021 -39.72 46.80 -42.71
N ILE A 1022 -40.33 46.82 -43.89
CA ILE A 1022 -40.11 45.82 -44.95
C ILE A 1022 -38.89 46.26 -45.77
N ASP A 1023 -37.83 45.46 -45.76
CA ASP A 1023 -36.67 45.60 -46.65
C ASP A 1023 -36.70 44.47 -47.69
N PHE A 1024 -37.66 44.57 -48.62
CA PHE A 1024 -37.83 43.67 -49.76
C PHE A 1024 -37.58 44.49 -51.04
N SER A 1025 -36.78 43.98 -51.98
CA SER A 1025 -36.41 44.71 -53.20
C SER A 1025 -36.94 44.05 -54.49
N GLY A 1026 -37.27 44.84 -55.51
CA GLY A 1026 -37.79 44.33 -56.79
C GLY A 1026 -39.25 43.87 -56.72
N GLU A 1027 -39.59 42.79 -57.42
CA GLU A 1027 -40.98 42.32 -57.58
C GLU A 1027 -41.66 41.94 -56.25
N ASP A 1028 -40.92 41.49 -55.24
CA ASP A 1028 -41.52 40.98 -54.00
C ASP A 1028 -42.27 42.06 -53.21
N LEU A 1029 -41.69 43.27 -53.12
CA LEU A 1029 -42.35 44.41 -52.52
C LEU A 1029 -43.56 44.85 -53.35
N HIS A 1030 -43.50 44.73 -54.69
CA HIS A 1030 -44.65 45.01 -55.55
C HIS A 1030 -45.82 44.06 -55.26
N TYR A 1031 -45.58 42.76 -55.12
CA TYR A 1031 -46.63 41.78 -54.79
C TYR A 1031 -47.27 42.06 -53.41
N VAL A 1032 -46.46 42.33 -52.38
CA VAL A 1032 -46.97 42.71 -51.04
C VAL A 1032 -47.79 44.02 -51.09
N MET A 1033 -47.27 45.07 -51.73
CA MET A 1033 -47.93 46.37 -51.80
C MET A 1033 -49.19 46.35 -52.68
N LYS A 1034 -49.23 45.54 -53.74
CA LYS A 1034 -50.42 45.28 -54.54
C LYS A 1034 -51.54 44.71 -53.67
N ALA A 1035 -51.25 43.67 -52.88
CA ALA A 1035 -52.24 43.08 -51.97
C ALA A 1035 -52.74 44.10 -50.93
N ILE A 1036 -51.84 44.85 -50.28
CA ILE A 1036 -52.20 45.92 -49.33
C ILE A 1036 -53.12 46.96 -49.98
N ASN A 1037 -52.83 47.36 -51.22
CA ASN A 1037 -53.61 48.36 -51.95
C ASN A 1037 -54.98 47.84 -52.40
N GLU A 1038 -55.10 46.62 -52.92
CA GLU A 1038 -56.40 46.01 -53.28
C GLU A 1038 -57.32 45.84 -52.06
N ILE A 1039 -56.74 45.57 -50.89
CA ILE A 1039 -57.45 45.53 -49.61
C ILE A 1039 -57.90 46.93 -49.16
N SER A 1040 -57.01 47.93 -49.27
CA SER A 1040 -57.20 49.28 -48.71
C SER A 1040 -58.00 50.24 -49.60
N ALA A 1041 -57.93 50.09 -50.93
CA ALA A 1041 -58.53 50.98 -51.94
C ALA A 1041 -60.06 51.06 -51.87
N LYS A 1042 -60.68 50.28 -51.00
CA LYS A 1042 -62.08 50.39 -50.62
C LYS A 1042 -62.37 51.74 -49.88
N PHE A 1043 -61.40 52.45 -49.22
CA PHE A 1043 -61.58 53.84 -48.61
C PHE A 1043 -60.26 54.66 -48.23
N PRO A 1044 -60.10 55.99 -48.47
CA PRO A 1044 -58.88 56.84 -48.14
C PRO A 1044 -59.07 58.19 -47.32
N ARG A 1045 -57.98 58.90 -46.86
CA ARG A 1045 -57.88 60.33 -46.31
C ARG A 1045 -56.41 60.88 -45.97
N ALA A 1046 -56.07 61.59 -44.84
CA ALA A 1046 -55.01 62.69 -44.67
C ALA A 1046 -53.98 62.75 -43.43
N GLU A 1047 -53.15 63.84 -43.20
CA GLU A 1047 -51.78 63.92 -42.50
C GLU A 1047 -51.39 65.11 -41.48
N SER A 1048 -50.15 65.14 -40.82
CA SER A 1048 -49.21 66.30 -40.39
C SER A 1048 -48.50 66.46 -38.94
N ALA A 1049 -47.30 67.15 -38.87
CA ALA A 1049 -46.55 67.98 -37.79
C ALA A 1049 -45.65 67.48 -36.55
N GLY A 1050 -44.64 68.28 -36.02
CA GLY A 1050 -43.84 68.13 -34.71
C GLY A 1050 -42.47 68.91 -34.43
N GLU A 1051 -41.94 69.04 -33.15
CA GLU A 1051 -40.67 69.74 -32.60
C GLU A 1051 -40.16 69.17 -31.19
N GLY A 1052 -39.05 69.48 -30.40
CA GLY A 1052 -37.81 70.36 -30.32
C GLY A 1052 -36.95 70.32 -28.95
N GLU A 1053 -35.77 71.03 -28.81
CA GLU A 1053 -34.85 71.37 -27.60
C GLU A 1053 -33.58 70.54 -27.10
N GLN A 1054 -32.89 70.88 -25.93
CA GLN A 1054 -31.37 70.85 -25.73
C GLN A 1054 -30.73 70.84 -24.24
N LYS A 1055 -29.37 70.65 -24.04
CA LYS A 1055 -28.39 71.04 -22.90
C LYS A 1055 -28.02 69.99 -21.75
N ALA A 1056 -26.96 70.02 -20.86
CA ALA A 1056 -25.49 70.43 -20.75
C ALA A 1056 -24.76 70.05 -19.35
N GLY A 1057 -23.39 70.01 -19.16
CA GLY A 1057 -22.64 69.85 -17.82
C GLY A 1057 -21.09 69.47 -17.78
N SER A 1058 -20.28 69.64 -16.67
CA SER A 1058 -18.75 69.52 -16.68
C SER A 1058 -17.92 69.04 -15.42
N ALA A 1059 -16.58 68.83 -15.57
CA ALA A 1059 -15.47 68.54 -14.57
C ALA A 1059 -15.31 67.05 -14.05
N ALA A 1060 -14.23 66.57 -13.37
CA ALA A 1060 -12.92 67.12 -12.90
C ALA A 1060 -11.79 66.03 -12.81
N ALA A 1061 -10.53 66.48 -12.61
CA ALA A 1061 -9.34 65.81 -12.01
C ALA A 1061 -8.64 64.56 -12.64
N SER A 1062 -7.31 64.71 -12.80
CA SER A 1062 -6.21 63.72 -12.99
C SER A 1062 -6.39 62.34 -12.31
N GLU A 1063 -5.99 61.21 -12.88
CA GLU A 1063 -4.85 60.91 -13.79
C GLU A 1063 -5.24 60.23 -15.14
#